data_AF-A0A977KVA4-F1
#
_entry.id   AF-A0A977KVA4-F1
#
_cell.length_a   1.000
_cell.length_b   1.000
_cell.length_c   1.000
_cell.angle_alpha   90.00
_cell.angle_beta   90.00
_cell.angle_gamma   90.00
#
_symmetry.space_group_name_H-M   'P 1'
#
loop_
_entity.id
_entity.type
_entity.pdbx_description
1 polymer ?
#
loop_
_entity_poly.entity_id
_entity_poly.type
_entity_poly.pdbx_seq_one_letter_code
_entity_poly.pdbx_strand_id
1 'polypeptide(L)'
;MAKIALLIGVSEYKLGLNPLPAAVRDVEALQKVLLNPAIGGFAESDVVVLKNPDRQTMEEAIETLFTGRSRDDLVLLFFSGHGIKDDAGKLFLATCGTRKTPQGELIRATAVQSSFIQDSMSRSRSKRQVVILDSCFSGAFANGLPAKDGGTIDIRSQLGGEGRAVLTSSSSTQYSFEDKGSELSLYTRFLIEGLETGAADTNKDEAVSVHELHEYVSGKVKEIKPELRPEFFVIREGFTIRLTKVPAIDPQQRYRRKVTEFINYRGEISSINRRSLNIIKNDLQLDEIDTQAIEHEILEPIRLQFTNNLHEYELAFGDVIQNNENPSDLEREDLGKLQQTLVLRNEDTRAIELKVQAHLQAYRQHLQEYEEVFRQALKLEYPLSDSKGVELQQVRQKLALKEADIESIEAKVTAEMEAYYRHLEQYKQIFIEAIHQEYPLSDAKRHELLQQQENLDLSDLDVSSIEAEITTEIETYQQKLGQYQQAFLSTTQAKYLPTGPIRKQLQQTWQTLGLTEADVKAIESPIIAQINLYQQNLEQYEKEFDSAVQKQYPLSEAERNELTQLKLTLNLGDDDVTAIESPIKAAIEKHLHKLQQYEEAFLEAFQHEFPLTEENSQDLERLQQVLEISKEDAAKIKERVININNVPPDVPPDVPPDVPPDVLIRPNSRFSPIPLNQMITKLQLLFSSINTLISRNPKLILGIIGMGIASIAVVRILPILHQCPKQTGDFISEGEDILDYSKPSAKIQGAEYFAQCNYQKALSRFKDAWQSDKLDPETLIYLNNALLEAKQAEYYTIAVAVSIPHQNISVDDSRAKEMLRGVAQLQTEINLGLFDVKDQFVKDFPGQGVLNGKTINGKGLKVIITNDENDKSKAKQRAEALSKLPEILGVVGHYPSEMTVATVDIYDRENLVLISPGSTTQELTEYPRKNFLRTVFSVEQQSPAIAKFLQEKSIKKAVSFYSEGSPFSDSFYKSFRNFFKQSPFYGTVAKVNEFNLRKPNFDEKKAIQELRRQEEITATEIGLLLFPDTIGNAQNNAIKLIKLNDGQNWVIGSWGLRSPNTLKQVDNLQPFQKFLIPVPWDSLTSPNQDFLKDVKNLWGTASVNAITALSYDATLALTKALEKENNPTRINIIEQLKAPNFSVDGGATGTIEFNPDNGDRKNPSVEFVHIVECRKENFDFAFVPIKYSTAKDAGLTCLNSTKKPPSP
;
A
#
# COMPACT_ATOMS: atom_id res chain seq x y z
N MET A 1 15.24 -52.10 59.50
CA MET A 1 16.19 -51.23 58.78
C MET A 1 16.69 -50.21 59.77
N ALA A 2 17.95 -50.29 60.20
CA ALA A 2 18.53 -49.28 61.08
C ALA A 2 19.09 -48.13 60.23
N LYS A 3 19.01 -46.90 60.77
CA LYS A 3 19.65 -45.71 60.19
C LYS A 3 20.76 -45.28 61.13
N ILE A 4 22.00 -45.38 60.69
CA ILE A 4 23.19 -45.15 61.51
C ILE A 4 23.98 -43.99 60.93
N ALA A 5 24.38 -43.03 61.77
CA ALA A 5 25.15 -41.88 61.36
C ALA A 5 26.39 -41.67 62.24
N LEU A 6 27.49 -41.26 61.62
CA LEU A 6 28.67 -40.71 62.28
C LEU A 6 28.86 -39.27 61.79
N LEU A 7 28.79 -38.31 62.70
CA LEU A 7 28.96 -36.89 62.40
C LEU A 7 30.25 -36.40 63.03
N ILE A 8 31.19 -35.92 62.22
CA ILE A 8 32.53 -35.53 62.64
C ILE A 8 32.76 -34.06 62.34
N GLY A 9 32.95 -33.26 63.38
CA GLY A 9 33.20 -31.82 63.27
C GLY A 9 34.55 -31.47 63.87
N VAL A 10 35.45 -30.86 63.08
CA VAL A 10 36.77 -30.42 63.56
C VAL A 10 36.88 -28.90 63.40
N SER A 11 36.76 -28.19 64.52
CA SER A 11 36.86 -26.74 64.59
C SER A 11 38.22 -26.24 65.09
N GLU A 12 38.95 -27.07 65.83
CA GLU A 12 40.22 -26.72 66.46
C GLU A 12 41.38 -27.53 65.89
N TYR A 13 42.51 -26.85 65.65
CA TYR A 13 43.69 -27.45 65.02
C TYR A 13 44.98 -27.00 65.69
N LYS A 14 46.04 -27.81 65.59
CA LYS A 14 47.40 -27.42 65.97
C LYS A 14 48.02 -26.47 64.92
N LEU A 15 49.21 -25.94 65.24
CA LEU A 15 49.94 -24.97 64.41
C LEU A 15 50.01 -25.40 62.93
N GLY A 16 49.57 -24.53 62.02
CA GLY A 16 49.60 -24.74 60.56
C GLY A 16 48.24 -24.82 59.86
N LEU A 17 47.12 -24.82 60.60
CA LEU A 17 45.76 -24.72 60.07
C LEU A 17 44.94 -23.70 60.85
N ASN A 18 44.04 -22.99 60.15
CA ASN A 18 43.14 -22.03 60.79
C ASN A 18 41.97 -22.76 61.48
N PRO A 19 41.50 -22.30 62.66
CA PRO A 19 40.26 -22.80 63.25
C PRO A 19 39.05 -22.64 62.31
N LEU A 20 38.09 -23.56 62.41
CA LEU A 20 36.81 -23.55 61.68
C LEU A 20 35.64 -23.65 62.68
N PRO A 21 35.27 -22.56 63.37
CA PRO A 21 34.26 -22.61 64.43
C PRO A 21 32.90 -23.17 63.97
N ALA A 22 32.56 -23.04 62.69
CA ALA A 22 31.30 -23.57 62.15
C ALA A 22 31.27 -25.12 62.14
N ALA A 23 32.40 -25.81 62.03
CA ALA A 23 32.43 -27.26 61.82
C ALA A 23 31.78 -28.09 62.96
N VAL A 24 31.92 -27.65 64.21
CA VAL A 24 31.24 -28.29 65.35
C VAL A 24 29.74 -27.93 65.37
N ARG A 25 29.37 -26.72 64.95
CA ARG A 25 27.96 -26.29 64.87
C ARG A 25 27.22 -26.98 63.72
N ASP A 26 27.91 -27.23 62.61
CA ASP A 26 27.41 -28.00 61.47
C ASP A 26 26.94 -29.39 61.89
N VAL A 27 27.77 -30.14 62.65
CA VAL A 27 27.40 -31.47 63.13
C VAL A 27 26.29 -31.45 64.16
N GLU A 28 26.25 -30.44 65.04
CA GLU A 28 25.18 -30.27 66.03
C GLU A 28 23.83 -29.96 65.35
N ALA A 29 23.85 -29.10 64.33
CA ALA A 29 22.66 -28.72 63.61
C ALA A 29 22.14 -29.90 62.76
N LEU A 30 23.02 -30.63 62.06
CA LEU A 30 22.63 -31.83 61.34
C LEU A 30 22.12 -32.94 62.28
N GLN A 31 22.71 -33.10 63.47
CA GLN A 31 22.23 -34.06 64.48
C GLN A 31 20.76 -33.81 64.83
N LYS A 32 20.35 -32.54 65.02
CA LYS A 32 18.95 -32.19 65.34
C LYS A 32 17.98 -32.64 64.24
N VAL A 33 18.35 -32.45 62.97
CA VAL A 33 17.54 -32.87 61.82
C VAL A 33 17.40 -34.39 61.76
N LEU A 34 18.53 -35.11 61.93
CA LEU A 34 18.56 -36.57 61.84
C LEU A 34 17.75 -37.24 62.97
N LEU A 35 17.81 -36.71 64.19
CA LEU A 35 17.08 -37.24 65.35
C LEU A 35 15.58 -36.91 65.33
N ASN A 36 15.15 -35.91 64.56
CA ASN A 36 13.74 -35.54 64.48
C ASN A 36 12.91 -36.69 63.88
N PRO A 37 11.93 -37.28 64.62
CA PRO A 37 11.15 -38.42 64.15
C PRO A 37 10.30 -38.14 62.90
N ALA A 38 9.90 -36.88 62.69
CA ALA A 38 9.10 -36.45 61.55
C ALA A 38 9.95 -36.20 60.29
N ILE A 39 11.27 -36.05 60.43
CA ILE A 39 12.20 -35.68 59.35
C ILE A 39 13.22 -36.80 59.13
N GLY A 40 14.25 -36.91 59.98
CA GLY A 40 15.33 -37.90 59.84
C GLY A 40 15.00 -39.28 60.35
N GLY A 41 14.34 -39.39 61.51
CA GLY A 41 13.97 -40.66 62.13
C GLY A 41 15.14 -41.59 62.47
N PHE A 42 16.33 -41.05 62.75
CA PHE A 42 17.45 -41.81 63.31
C PHE A 42 17.24 -41.98 64.81
N ALA A 43 17.54 -43.17 65.34
CA ALA A 43 17.53 -43.38 66.79
C ALA A 43 18.74 -42.68 67.42
N GLU A 44 18.57 -42.13 68.62
CA GLU A 44 19.64 -41.44 69.34
C GLU A 44 20.86 -42.34 69.57
N SER A 45 20.65 -43.64 69.84
CA SER A 45 21.71 -44.63 69.99
C SER A 45 22.50 -44.92 68.70
N ASP A 46 21.96 -44.56 67.54
CA ASP A 46 22.55 -44.83 66.23
C ASP A 46 23.21 -43.59 65.59
N VAL A 47 23.21 -42.44 66.26
CA VAL A 47 23.89 -41.21 65.82
C VAL A 47 25.07 -40.90 66.73
N VAL A 48 26.29 -41.14 66.24
CA VAL A 48 27.53 -40.83 66.96
C VAL A 48 28.07 -39.48 66.49
N VAL A 49 28.39 -38.59 67.44
CA VAL A 49 28.99 -37.28 67.15
C VAL A 49 30.39 -37.19 67.74
N LEU A 50 31.37 -36.87 66.91
CA LEU A 50 32.76 -36.61 67.32
C LEU A 50 33.11 -35.15 67.08
N LYS A 51 33.47 -34.45 68.16
CA LYS A 51 33.93 -33.05 68.13
C LYS A 51 35.42 -33.00 68.38
N ASN A 52 36.18 -32.45 67.44
CA ASN A 52 37.64 -32.35 67.50
C ASN A 52 38.35 -33.69 67.85
N PRO A 53 37.99 -34.84 67.24
CA PRO A 53 38.70 -36.10 67.53
C PRO A 53 40.16 -36.06 67.04
N ASP A 54 41.00 -36.83 67.72
CA ASP A 54 42.31 -37.18 67.19
C ASP A 54 42.20 -38.24 66.08
N ARG A 55 43.32 -38.56 65.44
CA ARG A 55 43.36 -39.51 64.32
C ARG A 55 42.84 -40.89 64.71
N GLN A 56 43.32 -41.44 65.83
CA GLN A 56 42.99 -42.81 66.22
C GLN A 56 41.50 -42.93 66.50
N THR A 57 40.95 -42.01 67.27
CA THR A 57 39.51 -41.94 67.58
C THR A 57 38.68 -41.82 66.31
N MET A 58 39.13 -40.99 65.36
CA MET A 58 38.44 -40.80 64.08
C MET A 58 38.44 -42.09 63.22
N GLU A 59 39.59 -42.76 63.07
CA GLU A 59 39.71 -44.01 62.30
C GLU A 59 38.89 -45.14 62.93
N GLU A 60 38.95 -45.32 64.26
CA GLU A 60 38.18 -46.34 64.98
C GLU A 60 36.66 -46.15 64.82
N ALA A 61 36.18 -44.91 64.89
CA ALA A 61 34.76 -44.60 64.72
C ALA A 61 34.30 -44.84 63.27
N ILE A 62 35.12 -44.47 62.28
CA ILE A 62 34.82 -44.73 60.86
C ILE A 62 34.75 -46.24 60.60
N GLU A 63 35.70 -47.02 61.12
CA GLU A 63 35.66 -48.47 60.97
C GLU A 63 34.43 -49.09 61.65
N THR A 64 34.08 -48.61 62.84
CA THR A 64 32.90 -49.04 63.59
C THR A 64 31.59 -48.74 62.84
N LEU A 65 31.49 -47.57 62.20
CA LEU A 65 30.31 -47.16 61.41
C LEU A 65 30.01 -48.17 60.30
N PHE A 66 31.05 -48.60 59.57
CA PHE A 66 30.91 -49.46 58.40
C PHE A 66 30.88 -50.96 58.73
N THR A 67 31.33 -51.37 59.92
CA THR A 67 31.40 -52.77 60.35
C THR A 67 30.09 -53.27 60.95
N GLY A 68 29.78 -54.56 60.74
CA GLY A 68 28.62 -55.23 61.37
C GLY A 68 27.24 -54.82 60.83
N ARG A 69 27.16 -54.08 59.72
CA ARG A 69 25.89 -53.60 59.14
C ARG A 69 25.11 -54.70 58.40
N SER A 70 23.79 -54.57 58.37
CA SER A 70 22.91 -55.38 57.51
C SER A 70 22.79 -54.76 56.12
N ARG A 71 22.34 -55.55 55.12
CA ARG A 71 22.22 -55.09 53.73
C ARG A 71 21.30 -53.87 53.57
N ASP A 72 20.24 -53.82 54.36
CA ASP A 72 19.22 -52.77 54.28
C ASP A 72 19.56 -51.51 55.08
N ASP A 73 20.52 -51.57 56.00
CA ASP A 73 20.80 -50.44 56.89
C ASP A 73 21.30 -49.22 56.09
N LEU A 74 20.80 -48.03 56.45
CA LEU A 74 21.31 -46.77 55.92
C LEU A 74 22.48 -46.32 56.78
N VAL A 75 23.65 -46.12 56.16
CA VAL A 75 24.87 -45.67 56.80
C VAL A 75 25.21 -44.27 56.29
N LEU A 76 25.31 -43.29 57.19
CA LEU A 76 25.65 -41.90 56.88
C LEU A 76 26.96 -41.50 57.58
N LEU A 77 27.96 -41.07 56.81
CA LEU A 77 29.14 -40.39 57.35
C LEU A 77 29.07 -38.92 56.94
N PHE A 78 29.10 -38.01 57.90
CA PHE A 78 29.22 -36.58 57.65
C PHE A 78 30.52 -36.06 58.28
N PHE A 79 31.31 -35.33 57.51
CA PHE A 79 32.52 -34.67 57.98
C PHE A 79 32.47 -33.17 57.63
N SER A 80 32.69 -32.30 58.62
CA SER A 80 32.93 -30.86 58.43
C SER A 80 34.29 -30.50 59.03
N GLY A 81 35.17 -29.89 58.24
CA GLY A 81 36.53 -29.54 58.64
C GLY A 81 37.50 -29.30 57.47
N HIS A 82 38.81 -29.24 57.75
CA HIS A 82 39.81 -29.08 56.68
C HIS A 82 40.03 -30.38 55.89
N GLY A 83 39.94 -30.28 54.57
CA GLY A 83 40.44 -31.29 53.63
C GLY A 83 41.79 -30.82 53.07
N ILE A 84 42.80 -31.70 53.11
CA ILE A 84 44.18 -31.37 52.75
C ILE A 84 44.66 -32.38 51.72
N LYS A 85 45.21 -31.91 50.61
CA LYS A 85 45.95 -32.77 49.69
C LYS A 85 47.41 -32.86 50.09
N ASP A 86 47.97 -34.07 50.02
CA ASP A 86 49.42 -34.23 50.04
C ASP A 86 50.04 -33.91 48.66
N ASP A 87 51.37 -33.93 48.57
CA ASP A 87 52.09 -33.64 47.33
C ASP A 87 51.81 -34.64 46.20
N ALA A 88 51.25 -35.81 46.53
CA ALA A 88 50.79 -36.81 45.57
C ALA A 88 49.32 -36.60 45.15
N GLY A 89 48.68 -35.52 45.60
CA GLY A 89 47.30 -35.18 45.30
C GLY A 89 46.25 -36.00 46.05
N LYS A 90 46.65 -36.80 47.04
CA LYS A 90 45.74 -37.65 47.85
C LYS A 90 45.06 -36.83 48.93
N LEU A 91 43.75 -37.02 49.08
CA LEU A 91 42.94 -36.33 50.06
C LEU A 91 43.11 -36.92 51.47
N PHE A 92 43.32 -36.04 52.45
CA PHE A 92 43.30 -36.31 53.87
C PHE A 92 42.27 -35.42 54.56
N LEU A 93 41.49 -35.99 55.47
CA LEU A 93 40.61 -35.27 56.39
C LEU A 93 41.40 -34.91 57.64
N ALA A 94 41.43 -33.62 57.98
CA ALA A 94 42.18 -33.13 59.12
C ALA A 94 41.49 -33.51 60.44
N THR A 95 42.31 -33.97 61.39
CA THR A 95 41.96 -34.18 62.80
C THR A 95 42.40 -32.97 63.63
N CYS A 96 42.00 -32.89 64.90
CA CYS A 96 42.46 -31.82 65.79
C CYS A 96 43.99 -31.82 66.01
N GLY A 97 44.62 -32.99 65.83
CA GLY A 97 46.06 -33.20 65.96
C GLY A 97 46.87 -32.92 64.70
N THR A 98 46.22 -32.55 63.59
CA THR A 98 46.85 -32.35 62.28
C THR A 98 47.91 -31.26 62.34
N ARG A 99 49.08 -31.53 61.74
CA ARG A 99 50.20 -30.60 61.68
C ARG A 99 50.77 -30.49 60.27
N LYS A 100 51.30 -29.31 59.97
CA LYS A 100 52.10 -29.05 58.76
C LYS A 100 53.56 -28.76 59.13
N THR A 101 54.48 -29.05 58.23
CA THR A 101 55.89 -28.65 58.34
C THR A 101 56.00 -27.11 58.22
N PRO A 102 57.13 -26.49 58.61
CA PRO A 102 57.37 -25.05 58.38
C PRO A 102 57.23 -24.64 56.91
N GLN A 103 57.42 -25.57 55.97
CA GLN A 103 57.27 -25.39 54.52
C GLN A 103 55.82 -25.57 54.04
N GLY A 104 54.88 -25.93 54.92
CA GLY A 104 53.46 -26.06 54.62
C GLY A 104 53.00 -27.46 54.21
N GLU A 105 53.88 -28.47 54.23
CA GLU A 105 53.58 -29.85 53.84
C GLU A 105 52.82 -30.60 54.95
N LEU A 106 51.89 -31.48 54.57
CA LEU A 106 51.10 -32.26 55.52
C LEU A 106 51.93 -33.36 56.20
N ILE A 107 51.94 -33.39 57.54
CA ILE A 107 52.44 -34.55 58.29
C ILE A 107 51.37 -35.64 58.26
N ARG A 108 51.41 -36.50 57.24
CA ARG A 108 50.39 -37.55 56.95
C ARG A 108 50.01 -38.43 58.14
N ALA A 109 50.95 -38.66 59.07
CA ALA A 109 50.69 -39.42 60.29
C ALA A 109 49.62 -38.78 61.20
N THR A 110 49.27 -37.51 61.02
CA THR A 110 48.38 -36.74 61.89
C THR A 110 46.97 -36.50 61.33
N ALA A 111 46.68 -36.99 60.12
CA ALA A 111 45.39 -36.84 59.45
C ALA A 111 44.89 -38.20 58.93
N VAL A 112 43.59 -38.30 58.62
CA VAL A 112 42.97 -39.54 58.12
C VAL A 112 42.91 -39.49 56.60
N GLN A 113 43.48 -40.49 55.93
CA GLN A 113 43.46 -40.54 54.47
C GLN A 113 42.08 -40.98 53.95
N SER A 114 41.58 -40.36 52.88
CA SER A 114 40.27 -40.72 52.29
C SER A 114 40.17 -42.19 51.85
N SER A 115 41.28 -42.82 51.47
CA SER A 115 41.32 -44.24 51.10
C SER A 115 40.94 -45.17 52.25
N PHE A 116 41.22 -44.80 53.51
CA PHE A 116 40.78 -45.57 54.67
C PHE A 116 39.24 -45.64 54.77
N ILE A 117 38.59 -44.52 54.44
CA ILE A 117 37.13 -44.40 54.40
C ILE A 117 36.58 -45.24 53.24
N GLN A 118 37.18 -45.12 52.05
CA GLN A 118 36.80 -45.90 50.88
C GLN A 118 36.94 -47.41 51.12
N ASP A 119 38.02 -47.84 51.77
CA ASP A 119 38.26 -49.23 52.14
C ASP A 119 37.19 -49.73 53.13
N SER A 120 36.86 -48.91 54.13
CA SER A 120 35.80 -49.21 55.11
C SER A 120 34.43 -49.33 54.43
N MET A 121 34.08 -48.39 53.55
CA MET A 121 32.86 -48.44 52.72
C MET A 121 32.80 -49.71 51.87
N SER A 122 33.93 -50.09 51.27
CA SER A 122 34.03 -51.26 50.38
C SER A 122 33.73 -52.58 51.11
N ARG A 123 34.19 -52.71 52.36
CA ARG A 123 34.02 -53.89 53.22
C ARG A 123 32.66 -53.93 53.93
N SER A 124 31.94 -52.82 53.98
CA SER A 124 30.62 -52.78 54.60
C SER A 124 29.59 -53.63 53.84
N ARG A 125 28.79 -54.38 54.58
CA ARG A 125 27.66 -55.17 54.06
C ARG A 125 26.44 -54.34 53.71
N SER A 126 26.33 -53.11 54.24
CA SER A 126 25.23 -52.20 53.91
C SER A 126 25.29 -51.83 52.43
N LYS A 127 24.12 -51.86 51.78
CA LYS A 127 23.98 -51.42 50.40
C LYS A 127 23.46 -49.99 50.29
N ARG A 128 23.25 -49.26 51.39
CA ARG A 128 22.77 -47.88 51.41
C ARG A 128 23.75 -47.03 52.20
N GLN A 129 24.75 -46.47 51.51
CA GLN A 129 25.83 -45.73 52.15
C GLN A 129 25.89 -44.32 51.59
N VAL A 130 25.90 -43.31 52.47
CA VAL A 130 25.97 -41.90 52.10
C VAL A 130 27.16 -41.28 52.83
N VAL A 131 28.05 -40.62 52.11
CA VAL A 131 29.16 -39.86 52.68
C VAL A 131 29.02 -38.41 52.25
N ILE A 132 29.05 -37.48 53.20
CA ILE A 132 28.92 -36.05 52.95
C ILE A 132 30.17 -35.37 53.52
N LEU A 133 30.93 -34.72 52.65
CA LEU A 133 32.20 -34.07 53.00
C LEU A 133 32.08 -32.57 52.78
N ASP A 134 31.94 -31.83 53.89
CA ASP A 134 32.02 -30.38 53.90
C ASP A 134 33.45 -29.93 54.21
N SER A 135 34.30 -30.00 53.18
CA SER A 135 35.72 -29.65 53.29
C SER A 135 36.31 -29.21 51.95
N CYS A 136 37.42 -28.44 51.99
CA CYS A 136 38.22 -28.14 50.81
C CYS A 136 38.67 -29.43 50.09
N PHE A 137 38.77 -29.39 48.76
CA PHE A 137 39.24 -30.52 47.94
C PHE A 137 38.46 -31.82 48.09
N SER A 138 37.25 -31.78 48.67
CA SER A 138 36.43 -32.97 48.94
C SER A 138 36.09 -33.75 47.66
N GLY A 139 35.98 -33.09 46.50
CA GLY A 139 35.86 -33.74 45.19
C GLY A 139 36.98 -34.72 44.82
N ALA A 140 38.18 -34.59 45.41
CA ALA A 140 39.28 -35.55 45.22
C ALA A 140 39.04 -36.91 45.90
N PHE A 141 37.97 -37.04 46.71
CA PHE A 141 37.53 -38.31 47.28
C PHE A 141 37.15 -39.33 46.19
N ALA A 142 36.71 -38.91 45.01
CA ALA A 142 36.27 -39.84 43.96
C ALA A 142 37.43 -40.55 43.22
N ASN A 143 38.66 -40.02 43.26
CA ASN A 143 39.81 -40.51 42.47
C ASN A 143 40.29 -41.93 42.86
N GLY A 144 39.82 -42.49 43.97
CA GLY A 144 40.13 -43.85 44.42
C GLY A 144 38.99 -44.86 44.22
N LEU A 145 37.85 -44.44 43.67
CA LEU A 145 36.71 -45.31 43.45
C LEU A 145 36.87 -46.07 42.12
N PRO A 146 36.56 -47.38 42.05
CA PRO A 146 36.63 -48.14 40.81
C PRO A 146 35.64 -47.59 39.78
N ALA A 147 36.14 -47.17 38.62
CA ALA A 147 35.30 -46.76 37.49
C ALA A 147 34.81 -48.00 36.71
N LYS A 148 33.51 -48.10 36.42
CA LYS A 148 32.98 -48.45 35.07
C LYS A 148 31.47 -48.63 34.92
N ASP A 149 31.10 -48.44 33.64
CA ASP A 149 30.00 -48.94 32.81
C ASP A 149 28.58 -48.41 33.05
N GLY A 150 28.20 -47.50 32.14
CA GLY A 150 26.83 -47.15 31.85
C GLY A 150 26.08 -48.36 31.30
N GLY A 151 25.20 -48.91 32.12
CA GLY A 151 24.13 -49.80 31.72
C GLY A 151 22.82 -49.20 32.18
N THR A 152 21.92 -48.96 31.25
CA THR A 152 20.51 -48.60 31.47
C THR A 152 19.85 -49.61 32.42
N ILE A 153 19.20 -49.14 33.49
CA ILE A 153 18.39 -49.98 34.38
C ILE A 153 16.99 -49.39 34.53
N ASP A 154 16.06 -50.33 34.47
CA ASP A 154 14.61 -50.30 34.40
C ASP A 154 13.97 -49.80 35.70
N ILE A 155 13.10 -48.79 35.59
CA ILE A 155 12.39 -48.20 36.73
C ILE A 155 11.15 -49.05 37.01
N ARG A 156 11.29 -50.02 37.91
CA ARG A 156 10.23 -50.49 38.85
C ARG A 156 10.73 -51.66 39.70
N SER A 157 11.09 -51.38 40.96
CA SER A 157 10.62 -52.19 42.09
C SER A 157 10.87 -51.47 43.43
N GLN A 158 10.02 -51.82 44.39
CA GLN A 158 9.81 -51.15 45.67
C GLN A 158 11.01 -51.30 46.63
N LEU A 159 11.13 -50.33 47.55
CA LEU A 159 12.01 -50.26 48.73
C LEU A 159 13.42 -49.67 48.50
N GLY A 160 13.54 -48.35 48.68
CA GLY A 160 14.77 -47.59 49.00
C GLY A 160 16.04 -48.00 48.24
N GLY A 161 16.46 -47.21 47.26
CA GLY A 161 17.60 -47.48 46.39
C GLY A 161 18.81 -48.17 47.02
N GLU A 162 19.38 -49.15 46.33
CA GLU A 162 20.66 -49.75 46.70
C GLU A 162 21.81 -48.99 46.02
N GLY A 163 22.71 -48.39 46.80
CA GLY A 163 23.93 -47.80 46.25
C GLY A 163 24.81 -47.10 47.26
N ARG A 164 25.87 -46.47 46.77
CA ARG A 164 26.72 -45.58 47.55
C ARG A 164 26.71 -44.20 46.92
N ALA A 165 26.57 -43.17 47.74
CA ALA A 165 26.54 -41.79 47.31
C ALA A 165 27.58 -40.98 48.11
N VAL A 166 28.31 -40.12 47.42
CA VAL A 166 29.24 -39.17 48.04
C VAL A 166 28.89 -37.76 47.59
N LEU A 167 28.66 -36.86 48.55
CA LEU A 167 28.38 -35.45 48.31
C LEU A 167 29.55 -34.64 48.85
N THR A 168 30.01 -33.67 48.06
CA THR A 168 31.16 -32.83 48.42
C THR A 168 30.80 -31.37 48.31
N SER A 169 31.25 -30.53 49.26
CA SER A 169 30.96 -29.09 49.24
C SER A 169 31.81 -28.30 48.25
N SER A 170 32.90 -28.89 47.75
CA SER A 170 33.79 -28.29 46.75
C SER A 170 34.34 -29.33 45.78
N SER A 171 34.76 -28.84 44.60
CA SER A 171 35.42 -29.66 43.58
C SER A 171 36.85 -30.05 43.96
N SER A 172 37.44 -30.97 43.20
CA SER A 172 38.80 -31.45 43.46
C SER A 172 39.90 -30.38 43.41
N THR A 173 39.65 -29.17 42.89
CA THR A 173 40.65 -28.12 42.70
C THR A 173 40.42 -26.85 43.53
N GLN A 174 39.36 -26.80 44.34
CA GLN A 174 38.89 -25.55 44.96
C GLN A 174 39.10 -25.51 46.48
N TYR A 175 39.47 -24.32 46.96
CA TYR A 175 39.48 -23.97 48.37
C TYR A 175 38.09 -23.41 48.76
N SER A 176 37.41 -24.05 49.70
CA SER A 176 36.20 -23.51 50.31
C SER A 176 36.59 -22.59 51.47
N PHE A 177 36.57 -21.28 51.27
CA PHE A 177 36.72 -20.32 52.36
C PHE A 177 35.37 -20.06 53.05
N GLU A 178 35.34 -20.18 54.38
CA GLU A 178 34.24 -19.73 55.26
C GLU A 178 33.95 -18.24 55.04
N ASP A 179 32.65 -17.87 55.05
CA ASP A 179 32.24 -16.49 55.26
C ASP A 179 32.42 -16.12 56.72
N LYS A 180 33.26 -15.12 56.99
CA LYS A 180 33.52 -14.65 58.36
C LYS A 180 32.22 -14.13 58.98
N GLY A 181 31.66 -14.88 59.93
CA GLY A 181 30.52 -14.46 60.76
C GLY A 181 29.25 -15.31 60.66
N SER A 182 29.19 -16.33 59.81
CA SER A 182 28.04 -17.25 59.73
C SER A 182 28.02 -18.27 60.88
N GLU A 183 26.84 -18.62 61.38
CA GLU A 183 26.68 -19.66 62.41
C GLU A 183 27.01 -21.06 61.88
N LEU A 184 26.65 -21.34 60.63
CA LEU A 184 26.90 -22.61 59.93
C LEU A 184 27.72 -22.37 58.67
N SER A 185 28.42 -23.41 58.18
CA SER A 185 29.04 -23.37 56.86
C SER A 185 27.98 -23.24 55.76
N LEU A 186 28.32 -22.59 54.64
CA LEU A 186 27.37 -22.26 53.58
C LEU A 186 26.71 -23.51 52.98
N TYR A 187 27.49 -24.57 52.79
CA TYR A 187 26.99 -25.83 52.26
C TYR A 187 26.07 -26.54 53.26
N THR A 188 26.52 -26.68 54.52
CA THR A 188 25.71 -27.31 55.58
C THR A 188 24.43 -26.52 55.88
N ARG A 189 24.44 -25.20 55.82
CA ARG A 189 23.25 -24.35 55.99
C ARG A 189 22.13 -24.76 55.03
N PHE A 190 22.42 -24.86 53.74
CA PHE A 190 21.41 -25.23 52.75
C PHE A 190 21.06 -26.71 52.79
N LEU A 191 22.00 -27.56 53.21
CA LEU A 191 21.71 -28.97 53.46
C LEU A 191 20.66 -29.11 54.56
N ILE A 192 20.82 -28.40 55.67
CA ILE A 192 19.85 -28.39 56.77
C ILE A 192 18.53 -27.76 56.33
N GLU A 193 18.56 -26.60 55.66
CA GLU A 193 17.36 -25.94 55.16
C GLU A 193 16.53 -26.85 54.25
N GLY A 194 17.18 -27.52 53.29
CA GLY A 194 16.53 -28.44 52.37
C GLY A 194 15.88 -29.64 53.06
N LEU A 195 16.53 -30.18 54.09
CA LEU A 195 16.02 -31.30 54.89
C LEU A 195 14.92 -30.87 55.88
N GLU A 196 15.07 -29.74 56.56
CA GLU A 196 14.16 -29.26 57.61
C GLU A 196 12.85 -28.71 57.04
N THR A 197 12.92 -28.00 55.91
CA THR A 197 11.72 -27.38 55.31
C THR A 197 11.03 -28.29 54.29
N GLY A 198 11.71 -29.36 53.87
CA GLY A 198 11.32 -30.17 52.72
C GLY A 198 11.46 -29.47 51.36
N ALA A 199 12.09 -28.30 51.30
CA ALA A 199 12.32 -27.58 50.02
C ALA A 199 13.17 -28.38 49.03
N ALA A 200 13.92 -29.38 49.50
CA ALA A 200 14.66 -30.31 48.67
C ALA A 200 13.80 -31.44 48.07
N ASP A 201 12.51 -31.58 48.39
CA ASP A 201 11.60 -32.54 47.74
C ASP A 201 11.10 -31.96 46.40
N THR A 202 11.89 -32.18 45.34
CA THR A 202 11.60 -31.64 44.01
C THR A 202 10.56 -32.46 43.26
N ASN A 203 10.50 -33.78 43.50
CA ASN A 203 9.57 -34.69 42.85
C ASN A 203 8.20 -34.78 43.56
N LYS A 204 8.08 -34.18 44.77
CA LYS A 204 6.88 -34.11 45.59
C LYS A 204 6.38 -35.49 46.05
N ASP A 205 7.29 -36.42 46.28
CA ASP A 205 6.98 -37.78 46.76
C ASP A 205 6.98 -37.92 48.29
N GLU A 206 7.04 -36.78 49.00
CA GLU A 206 7.03 -36.65 50.46
C GLU A 206 8.30 -37.19 51.16
N ALA A 207 9.37 -37.46 50.39
CA ALA A 207 10.67 -37.82 50.90
C ALA A 207 11.79 -37.04 50.17
N VAL A 208 12.87 -36.72 50.89
CA VAL A 208 14.05 -36.11 50.27
C VAL A 208 15.05 -37.23 49.95
N SER A 209 15.27 -37.47 48.66
CA SER A 209 16.35 -38.36 48.19
C SER A 209 17.71 -37.67 48.20
N VAL A 210 18.79 -38.46 48.21
CA VAL A 210 20.16 -37.93 48.16
C VAL A 210 20.40 -37.07 46.92
N HIS A 211 19.84 -37.45 45.77
CA HIS A 211 20.00 -36.70 44.54
C HIS A 211 19.31 -35.33 44.62
N GLU A 212 18.08 -35.29 45.12
CA GLU A 212 17.33 -34.04 45.21
C GLU A 212 17.94 -33.09 46.25
N LEU A 213 18.44 -33.65 47.35
CA LEU A 213 19.23 -32.88 48.32
C LEU A 213 20.47 -32.25 47.67
N HIS A 214 21.18 -32.99 46.82
CA HIS A 214 22.32 -32.44 46.09
C HIS A 214 21.91 -31.33 45.12
N GLU A 215 20.87 -31.53 44.31
CA GLU A 215 20.40 -30.53 43.35
C GLU A 215 19.97 -29.24 44.06
N TYR A 216 19.20 -29.36 45.15
CA TYR A 216 18.78 -28.22 45.96
C TYR A 216 19.97 -27.43 46.53
N VAL A 217 20.88 -28.13 47.22
CA VAL A 217 22.04 -27.51 47.85
C VAL A 217 22.99 -26.93 46.80
N SER A 218 23.21 -27.63 45.69
CA SER A 218 24.06 -27.12 44.60
C SER A 218 23.47 -25.86 43.97
N GLY A 219 22.16 -25.80 43.75
CA GLY A 219 21.48 -24.61 43.22
C GLY A 219 21.67 -23.41 44.15
N LYS A 220 21.35 -23.58 45.44
CA LYS A 220 21.46 -22.51 46.44
C LYS A 220 22.89 -22.02 46.68
N VAL A 221 23.85 -22.94 46.73
CA VAL A 221 25.27 -22.58 46.86
C VAL A 221 25.76 -21.83 45.62
N LYS A 222 25.35 -22.22 44.40
CA LYS A 222 25.72 -21.53 43.15
C LYS A 222 25.09 -20.13 43.05
N GLU A 223 23.87 -19.94 43.55
CA GLU A 223 23.21 -18.63 43.61
C GLU A 223 24.03 -17.63 44.46
N ILE A 224 24.55 -18.08 45.61
CA ILE A 224 25.29 -17.19 46.53
C ILE A 224 26.77 -17.09 46.17
N LYS A 225 27.41 -18.20 45.83
CA LYS A 225 28.85 -18.28 45.57
C LYS A 225 29.12 -19.16 44.35
N PRO A 226 28.98 -18.61 43.13
CA PRO A 226 29.11 -19.34 41.86
C PRO A 226 30.43 -20.10 41.67
N GLU A 227 31.47 -19.69 42.39
CA GLU A 227 32.78 -20.33 42.41
C GLU A 227 32.76 -21.69 43.12
N LEU A 228 31.90 -21.91 44.11
CA LEU A 228 31.77 -23.20 44.78
C LEU A 228 31.00 -24.18 43.89
N ARG A 229 31.63 -25.31 43.59
CA ARG A 229 31.03 -26.39 42.81
C ARG A 229 30.90 -27.63 43.68
N PRO A 230 29.76 -27.81 44.39
CA PRO A 230 29.45 -29.08 44.99
C PRO A 230 29.42 -30.19 43.94
N GLU A 231 29.96 -31.37 44.27
CA GLU A 231 29.96 -32.53 43.37
C GLU A 231 29.19 -33.70 43.98
N PHE A 232 28.67 -34.57 43.11
CA PHE A 232 27.90 -35.75 43.47
C PHE A 232 28.45 -36.98 42.77
N PHE A 233 28.88 -37.97 43.55
CA PHE A 233 29.43 -39.21 43.03
C PHE A 233 28.56 -40.39 43.45
N VAL A 234 28.21 -41.25 42.49
CA VAL A 234 27.35 -42.41 42.71
C VAL A 234 28.06 -43.69 42.31
N ILE A 235 27.89 -44.73 43.13
CA ILE A 235 28.24 -46.10 42.83
C ILE A 235 26.94 -46.92 42.88
N ARG A 236 26.56 -47.57 41.76
CA ARG A 236 25.28 -48.28 41.56
C ARG A 236 24.06 -47.34 41.54
N GLU A 237 23.00 -47.59 42.31
CA GLU A 237 21.74 -46.81 42.29
C GLU A 237 21.63 -45.82 43.47
N GLY A 238 22.75 -45.26 43.92
CA GLY A 238 22.80 -44.41 45.11
C GLY A 238 21.98 -43.11 45.04
N PHE A 239 21.49 -42.73 43.86
CA PHE A 239 20.67 -41.53 43.65
C PHE A 239 19.27 -41.63 44.28
N THR A 240 18.71 -42.83 44.45
CA THR A 240 17.37 -43.04 45.03
C THR A 240 17.35 -43.33 46.53
N ILE A 241 18.51 -43.22 47.21
CA ILE A 241 18.55 -43.39 48.67
C ILE A 241 17.74 -42.25 49.31
N ARG A 242 16.70 -42.58 50.08
CA ARG A 242 15.87 -41.62 50.81
C ARG A 242 16.50 -41.31 52.16
N LEU A 243 16.78 -40.03 52.43
CA LEU A 243 17.41 -39.58 53.68
C LEU A 243 16.36 -39.22 54.74
N THR A 244 15.40 -38.35 54.40
CA THR A 244 14.40 -37.78 55.31
C THR A 244 13.00 -37.79 54.73
N LYS A 245 11.98 -37.60 55.57
CA LYS A 245 10.59 -37.30 55.19
C LYS A 245 10.35 -35.79 55.20
N VAL A 246 9.38 -35.31 54.42
CA VAL A 246 8.94 -33.90 54.43
C VAL A 246 7.99 -33.64 55.62
N PRO A 247 8.22 -32.60 56.46
CA PRO A 247 7.31 -32.28 57.55
C PRO A 247 5.97 -31.74 57.04
N ALA A 248 4.86 -32.08 57.72
CA ALA A 248 3.51 -31.66 57.36
C ALA A 248 3.34 -30.13 57.48
N ILE A 249 3.06 -29.46 56.35
CA ILE A 249 2.87 -28.00 56.25
C ILE A 249 1.47 -27.59 56.72
N ASP A 250 1.36 -26.46 57.43
CA ASP A 250 0.11 -25.78 57.81
C ASP A 250 -0.87 -25.61 56.61
N PRO A 251 -2.17 -25.97 56.73
CA PRO A 251 -3.15 -25.87 55.66
C PRO A 251 -3.26 -24.48 55.01
N GLN A 252 -3.25 -23.39 55.77
CA GLN A 252 -3.32 -22.03 55.20
C GLN A 252 -2.07 -21.69 54.40
N GLN A 253 -0.88 -22.04 54.90
CA GLN A 253 0.39 -21.95 54.15
C GLN A 253 0.38 -22.79 52.87
N ARG A 254 -0.21 -24.00 52.90
CA ARG A 254 -0.33 -24.87 51.71
C ARG A 254 -1.27 -24.25 50.67
N TYR A 255 -2.38 -23.65 51.08
CA TYR A 255 -3.28 -22.92 50.18
C TYR A 255 -2.61 -21.65 49.61
N ARG A 256 -1.94 -20.87 50.45
CA ARG A 256 -1.18 -19.67 50.05
C ARG A 256 -0.16 -19.99 48.96
N ARG A 257 0.65 -21.05 49.14
CA ARG A 257 1.59 -21.51 48.12
C ARG A 257 0.90 -21.88 46.81
N LYS A 258 -0.27 -22.51 46.87
CA LYS A 258 -1.05 -22.89 45.69
C LYS A 258 -1.66 -21.70 44.96
N VAL A 259 -2.13 -20.68 45.68
CA VAL A 259 -2.56 -19.41 45.09
C VAL A 259 -1.39 -18.75 44.36
N THR A 260 -0.20 -18.68 44.98
CA THR A 260 1.02 -18.14 44.35
C THR A 260 1.50 -18.98 43.15
N GLU A 261 1.31 -20.29 43.16
CA GLU A 261 1.64 -21.17 42.01
C GLU A 261 0.68 -20.96 40.83
N PHE A 262 -0.56 -20.57 41.10
CA PHE A 262 -1.64 -20.56 40.11
C PHE A 262 -2.02 -19.19 39.58
N ILE A 263 -1.51 -18.12 40.19
CA ILE A 263 -1.66 -16.75 39.74
C ILE A 263 -0.75 -16.48 38.53
N ASN A 264 -1.26 -15.73 37.55
CA ASN A 264 -0.45 -15.23 36.45
C ASN A 264 0.17 -13.84 36.79
N TYR A 265 1.01 -13.35 35.88
CA TYR A 265 1.66 -12.03 36.00
C TYR A 265 0.70 -10.83 35.99
N ARG A 266 -0.57 -11.02 35.60
CA ARG A 266 -1.64 -9.99 35.64
C ARG A 266 -2.37 -9.92 36.99
N GLY A 267 -2.08 -10.86 37.89
CA GLY A 267 -2.82 -10.99 39.14
C GLY A 267 -4.17 -11.71 38.98
N GLU A 268 -4.27 -12.61 38.00
CA GLU A 268 -5.47 -13.39 37.70
C GLU A 268 -5.23 -14.88 37.91
N ILE A 269 -6.30 -15.60 38.26
CA ILE A 269 -6.30 -17.06 38.39
C ILE A 269 -7.21 -17.62 37.30
N SER A 270 -6.67 -18.51 36.45
CA SER A 270 -7.42 -19.12 35.35
C SER A 270 -8.63 -19.91 35.84
N SER A 271 -9.64 -20.11 34.99
CA SER A 271 -10.84 -20.88 35.33
C SER A 271 -10.53 -22.33 35.72
N ILE A 272 -9.48 -22.92 35.15
CA ILE A 272 -8.99 -24.26 35.48
C ILE A 272 -8.32 -24.25 36.86
N ASN A 273 -7.38 -23.33 37.07
CA ASN A 273 -6.68 -23.22 38.36
C ASN A 273 -7.62 -22.84 39.50
N ARG A 274 -8.66 -22.05 39.21
CA ARG A 274 -9.73 -21.73 40.15
C ARG A 274 -10.47 -22.99 40.62
N ARG A 275 -10.78 -23.92 39.71
CA ARG A 275 -11.35 -25.21 40.07
C ARG A 275 -10.38 -26.03 40.92
N SER A 276 -9.09 -26.02 40.57
CA SER A 276 -8.04 -26.68 41.37
C SER A 276 -7.92 -26.09 42.78
N LEU A 277 -7.97 -24.76 42.93
CA LEU A 277 -7.97 -24.10 44.24
C LEU A 277 -9.21 -24.49 45.05
N ASN A 278 -10.39 -24.57 44.44
CA ASN A 278 -11.60 -25.01 45.14
C ASN A 278 -11.47 -26.45 45.66
N ILE A 279 -10.84 -27.35 44.89
CA ILE A 279 -10.56 -28.73 45.32
C ILE A 279 -9.56 -28.72 46.49
N ILE A 280 -8.47 -27.97 46.38
CA ILE A 280 -7.43 -27.86 47.41
C ILE A 280 -7.99 -27.23 48.69
N LYS A 281 -8.80 -26.19 48.57
CA LYS A 281 -9.53 -25.57 49.69
C LYS A 281 -10.32 -26.61 50.47
N ASN A 282 -11.09 -27.45 49.77
CA ASN A 282 -11.91 -28.50 50.38
C ASN A 282 -11.05 -29.61 51.01
N ASP A 283 -9.96 -30.02 50.35
CA ASP A 283 -9.00 -31.02 50.87
C ASP A 283 -8.32 -30.54 52.17
N LEU A 284 -8.00 -29.24 52.22
CA LEU A 284 -7.36 -28.58 53.36
C LEU A 284 -8.35 -28.14 54.45
N GLN A 285 -9.66 -28.34 54.24
CA GLN A 285 -10.74 -27.92 55.16
C GLN A 285 -10.69 -26.43 55.54
N LEU A 286 -10.28 -25.57 54.61
CA LEU A 286 -10.24 -24.13 54.81
C LEU A 286 -11.60 -23.49 54.53
N ASP A 287 -11.97 -22.46 55.30
CA ASP A 287 -13.20 -21.72 55.07
C ASP A 287 -13.07 -20.71 53.92
N GLU A 288 -14.20 -20.21 53.42
CA GLU A 288 -14.23 -19.27 52.28
C GLU A 288 -13.58 -17.92 52.63
N ILE A 289 -13.74 -17.45 53.87
CA ILE A 289 -13.28 -16.12 54.30
C ILE A 289 -11.75 -16.08 54.33
N ASP A 290 -11.12 -17.09 54.92
CA ASP A 290 -9.67 -17.26 54.97
C ASP A 290 -9.08 -17.35 53.57
N THR A 291 -9.70 -18.14 52.68
CA THR A 291 -9.21 -18.27 51.30
C THR A 291 -9.34 -16.99 50.50
N GLN A 292 -10.43 -16.23 50.67
CA GLN A 292 -10.61 -14.94 49.99
C GLN A 292 -9.65 -13.88 50.54
N ALA A 293 -9.41 -13.86 51.84
CA ALA A 293 -8.42 -12.96 52.45
C ALA A 293 -7.00 -13.26 51.93
N ILE A 294 -6.61 -14.54 51.86
CA ILE A 294 -5.32 -14.97 51.31
C ILE A 294 -5.20 -14.60 49.83
N GLU A 295 -6.23 -14.84 49.03
CA GLU A 295 -6.22 -14.46 47.62
C GLU A 295 -6.14 -12.94 47.46
N HIS A 296 -6.98 -12.16 48.14
CA HIS A 296 -6.94 -10.70 48.06
C HIS A 296 -5.55 -10.15 48.44
N GLU A 297 -4.96 -10.66 49.51
CA GLU A 297 -3.61 -10.28 49.95
C GLU A 297 -2.54 -10.52 48.87
N ILE A 298 -2.67 -11.60 48.09
CA ILE A 298 -1.71 -11.96 47.03
C ILE A 298 -2.01 -11.23 45.71
N LEU A 299 -3.29 -11.20 45.30
CA LEU A 299 -3.70 -10.76 43.97
C LEU A 299 -3.60 -9.24 43.81
N GLU A 300 -4.01 -8.46 44.82
CA GLU A 300 -4.15 -7.01 44.69
C GLU A 300 -2.83 -6.26 44.43
N PRO A 301 -1.71 -6.55 45.13
CA PRO A 301 -0.44 -5.90 44.84
C PRO A 301 0.02 -6.14 43.39
N ILE A 302 -0.23 -7.35 42.85
CA ILE A 302 0.18 -7.75 41.50
C ILE A 302 -0.70 -7.06 40.45
N ARG A 303 -2.01 -6.97 40.67
CA ARG A 303 -2.93 -6.23 39.79
C ARG A 303 -2.59 -4.74 39.72
N LEU A 304 -2.27 -4.15 40.87
CA LEU A 304 -1.88 -2.74 40.94
C LEU A 304 -0.56 -2.50 40.20
N GLN A 305 0.43 -3.37 40.40
CA GLN A 305 1.69 -3.31 39.68
C GLN A 305 1.50 -3.46 38.16
N PHE A 306 0.70 -4.43 37.72
CA PHE A 306 0.38 -4.62 36.31
C PHE A 306 -0.30 -3.38 35.69
N THR A 307 -1.25 -2.77 36.40
CA THR A 307 -1.93 -1.54 35.95
C THR A 307 -0.97 -0.36 35.83
N ASN A 308 -0.07 -0.18 36.80
CA ASN A 308 0.95 0.87 36.74
C ASN A 308 1.91 0.64 35.57
N ASN A 309 2.33 -0.60 35.36
CA ASN A 309 3.21 -0.96 34.25
C ASN A 309 2.55 -0.65 32.88
N LEU A 310 1.26 -0.96 32.72
CA LEU A 310 0.51 -0.56 31.52
C LEU A 310 0.52 0.96 31.32
N HIS A 311 0.31 1.74 32.39
CA HIS A 311 0.30 3.20 32.31
C HIS A 311 1.67 3.78 31.92
N GLU A 312 2.75 3.29 32.52
CA GLU A 312 4.12 3.70 32.17
C GLU A 312 4.45 3.41 30.70
N TYR A 313 4.02 2.25 30.20
CA TYR A 313 4.19 1.92 28.78
C TYR A 313 3.35 2.84 27.87
N GLU A 314 2.11 3.17 28.24
CA GLU A 314 1.25 4.10 27.50
C GLU A 314 1.89 5.49 27.36
N LEU A 315 2.48 6.02 28.43
CA LEU A 315 3.20 7.28 28.42
C LEU A 315 4.44 7.23 27.52
N ALA A 316 5.31 6.24 27.72
CA ALA A 316 6.54 6.11 26.94
C ALA A 316 6.25 5.90 25.44
N PHE A 317 5.23 5.11 25.10
CA PHE A 317 4.82 4.94 23.72
C PHE A 317 4.29 6.24 23.13
N GLY A 318 3.41 6.95 23.86
CA GLY A 318 2.88 8.25 23.47
C GLY A 318 3.96 9.27 23.15
N ASP A 319 5.00 9.37 23.99
CA ASP A 319 6.14 10.27 23.79
C ASP A 319 6.91 9.96 22.49
N VAL A 320 7.09 8.67 22.18
CA VAL A 320 7.76 8.23 20.95
C VAL A 320 6.93 8.60 19.71
N ILE A 321 5.63 8.30 19.71
CA ILE A 321 4.78 8.50 18.52
C ILE A 321 4.30 9.94 18.32
N GLN A 322 4.39 10.78 19.35
CA GLN A 322 4.17 12.22 19.21
C GLN A 322 5.23 12.86 18.31
N ASN A 323 6.47 12.36 18.34
CA ASN A 323 7.58 12.90 17.54
C ASN A 323 7.70 12.25 16.16
N ASN A 324 7.34 10.97 16.02
CA ASN A 324 7.43 10.21 14.76
C ASN A 324 6.17 9.36 14.52
N GLU A 325 5.61 9.35 13.30
CA GLU A 325 4.45 8.48 12.97
C GLU A 325 4.69 7.01 13.23
N ASN A 326 5.95 6.60 13.08
CA ASN A 326 6.40 5.26 13.36
C ASN A 326 7.64 5.35 14.24
N PRO A 327 7.66 4.65 15.38
CA PRO A 327 8.88 4.51 16.17
C PRO A 327 10.03 4.02 15.27
N SER A 328 11.19 4.68 15.37
CA SER A 328 12.43 4.22 14.74
C SER A 328 12.85 2.85 15.27
N ASP A 329 13.77 2.17 14.59
CA ASP A 329 14.23 0.85 15.06
C ASP A 329 14.87 0.92 16.46
N LEU A 330 15.52 2.03 16.80
CA LEU A 330 16.07 2.29 18.14
C LEU A 330 14.94 2.46 19.17
N GLU A 331 13.95 3.30 18.87
CA GLU A 331 12.81 3.52 19.76
C GLU A 331 11.96 2.25 19.93
N ARG A 332 11.82 1.41 18.90
CA ARG A 332 11.19 0.09 19.01
C ARG A 332 12.00 -0.86 19.88
N GLU A 333 13.32 -0.82 19.77
CA GLU A 333 14.21 -1.61 20.62
C GLU A 333 14.08 -1.17 22.07
N ASP A 334 14.05 0.14 22.32
CA ASP A 334 13.95 0.71 23.67
C ASP A 334 12.55 0.51 24.28
N LEU A 335 11.48 0.64 23.49
CA LEU A 335 10.13 0.23 23.89
C LEU A 335 10.06 -1.27 24.17
N GLY A 336 10.76 -2.11 23.39
CA GLY A 336 10.88 -3.54 23.64
C GLY A 336 11.63 -3.87 24.93
N LYS A 337 12.70 -3.13 25.25
CA LYS A 337 13.42 -3.24 26.53
C LYS A 337 12.54 -2.79 27.70
N LEU A 338 11.81 -1.70 27.53
CA LEU A 338 10.88 -1.19 28.53
C LEU A 338 9.74 -2.20 28.78
N GLN A 339 9.14 -2.73 27.73
CA GLN A 339 8.12 -3.79 27.80
C GLN A 339 8.62 -5.00 28.61
N GLN A 340 9.85 -5.47 28.33
CA GLN A 340 10.48 -6.57 29.09
C GLN A 340 10.71 -6.20 30.55
N THR A 341 11.17 -4.98 30.82
CA THR A 341 11.41 -4.46 32.17
C THR A 341 10.11 -4.36 32.98
N LEU A 342 9.03 -3.97 32.32
CA LEU A 342 7.68 -3.87 32.88
C LEU A 342 6.93 -5.20 32.93
N VAL A 343 7.55 -6.31 32.48
CA VAL A 343 6.96 -7.66 32.47
C VAL A 343 5.60 -7.68 31.75
N LEU A 344 5.47 -6.89 30.68
CA LEU A 344 4.28 -6.83 29.84
C LEU A 344 4.42 -7.77 28.63
N ARG A 345 3.32 -8.35 28.16
CA ARG A 345 3.30 -9.11 26.90
C ARG A 345 2.88 -8.23 25.72
N ASN A 346 3.05 -8.73 24.51
CA ASN A 346 2.63 -8.00 23.29
C ASN A 346 1.12 -7.73 23.26
N GLU A 347 0.31 -8.65 23.77
CA GLU A 347 -1.14 -8.48 23.90
C GLU A 347 -1.52 -7.30 24.81
N ASP A 348 -0.69 -7.02 25.82
CA ASP A 348 -0.88 -5.93 26.78
C ASP A 348 -0.58 -4.57 26.15
N THR A 349 0.55 -4.49 25.46
CA THR A 349 1.03 -3.26 24.85
C THR A 349 0.26 -2.93 23.57
N ARG A 350 -0.14 -3.92 22.77
CA ARG A 350 -0.83 -3.69 21.49
C ARG A 350 -2.16 -2.97 21.64
N ALA A 351 -2.93 -3.26 22.69
CA ALA A 351 -4.19 -2.55 22.95
C ALA A 351 -3.96 -1.07 23.25
N ILE A 352 -2.90 -0.77 24.01
CA ILE A 352 -2.46 0.59 24.31
C ILE A 352 -1.96 1.28 23.03
N GLU A 353 -1.08 0.62 22.27
CA GLU A 353 -0.51 1.17 21.05
C GLU A 353 -1.58 1.55 20.04
N LEU A 354 -2.57 0.67 19.81
CA LEU A 354 -3.71 0.94 18.94
C LEU A 354 -4.54 2.13 19.42
N LYS A 355 -4.78 2.22 20.73
CA LYS A 355 -5.53 3.31 21.34
C LYS A 355 -4.82 4.65 21.16
N VAL A 356 -3.50 4.71 21.47
CA VAL A 356 -2.72 5.94 21.36
C VAL A 356 -2.51 6.34 19.90
N GLN A 357 -2.25 5.37 19.00
CA GLN A 357 -2.16 5.61 17.55
C GLN A 357 -3.47 6.16 16.98
N ALA A 358 -4.62 5.56 17.33
CA ALA A 358 -5.92 6.05 16.88
C ALA A 358 -6.19 7.48 17.35
N HIS A 359 -5.81 7.80 18.60
CA HIS A 359 -5.95 9.15 19.13
C HIS A 359 -5.06 10.17 18.40
N LEU A 360 -3.78 9.84 18.17
CA LEU A 360 -2.87 10.73 17.42
C LEU A 360 -3.25 10.85 15.95
N GLN A 361 -3.75 9.78 15.32
CA GLN A 361 -4.23 9.82 13.94
C GLN A 361 -5.45 10.74 13.81
N ALA A 362 -6.40 10.65 14.76
CA ALA A 362 -7.55 11.57 14.80
C ALA A 362 -7.09 13.03 14.99
N TYR A 363 -6.13 13.27 15.90
CA TYR A 363 -5.57 14.61 16.10
C TYR A 363 -4.88 15.15 14.83
N ARG A 364 -4.14 14.33 14.08
CA ARG A 364 -3.54 14.71 12.79
C ARG A 364 -4.58 14.98 11.70
N GLN A 365 -5.64 14.18 11.64
CA GLN A 365 -6.76 14.44 10.73
C GLN A 365 -7.42 15.77 11.02
N HIS A 366 -7.60 16.11 12.30
CA HIS A 366 -8.11 17.42 12.70
C HIS A 366 -7.16 18.56 12.29
N LEU A 367 -5.82 18.37 12.37
CA LEU A 367 -4.86 19.36 11.87
C LEU A 367 -4.98 19.55 10.35
N GLN A 368 -5.16 18.48 9.58
CA GLN A 368 -5.37 18.55 8.13
C GLN A 368 -6.71 19.19 7.77
N GLU A 369 -7.78 18.84 8.49
CA GLU A 369 -9.09 19.46 8.34
C GLU A 369 -9.00 20.97 8.59
N TYR A 370 -8.26 21.37 9.63
CA TYR A 370 -8.01 22.78 9.91
C TYR A 370 -7.21 23.46 8.80
N GLU A 371 -6.11 22.85 8.34
CA GLU A 371 -5.29 23.39 7.24
C GLU A 371 -6.13 23.63 5.97
N GLU A 372 -6.97 22.66 5.58
CA GLU A 372 -7.85 22.77 4.42
C GLU A 372 -8.89 23.89 4.58
N VAL A 373 -9.55 23.95 5.74
CA VAL A 373 -10.53 25.01 6.04
C VAL A 373 -9.86 26.39 6.01
N PHE A 374 -8.66 26.51 6.60
CA PHE A 374 -7.88 27.74 6.61
C PHE A 374 -7.45 28.17 5.20
N ARG A 375 -6.95 27.22 4.39
CA ARG A 375 -6.56 27.45 2.99
C ARG A 375 -7.75 27.85 2.13
N GLN A 376 -8.91 27.24 2.32
CA GLN A 376 -10.15 27.61 1.63
C GLN A 376 -10.63 29.00 2.04
N ALA A 377 -10.55 29.35 3.33
CA ALA A 377 -10.89 30.67 3.80
C ALA A 377 -10.00 31.74 3.13
N LEU A 378 -8.68 31.50 3.04
CA LEU A 378 -7.74 32.40 2.38
C LEU A 378 -7.98 32.51 0.87
N LYS A 379 -8.39 31.43 0.19
CA LYS A 379 -8.75 31.48 -1.24
C LYS A 379 -10.02 32.29 -1.51
N LEU A 380 -10.96 32.27 -0.57
CA LEU A 380 -12.21 33.02 -0.68
C LEU A 380 -12.01 34.50 -0.34
N GLU A 381 -11.16 34.80 0.65
CA GLU A 381 -10.92 36.15 1.13
C GLU A 381 -9.46 36.30 1.58
N TYR A 382 -8.71 37.17 0.89
CA TYR A 382 -7.33 37.50 1.24
C TYR A 382 -7.09 39.02 1.22
N PRO A 383 -6.57 39.64 2.29
CA PRO A 383 -6.35 39.06 3.63
C PRO A 383 -7.67 38.73 4.34
N LEU A 384 -7.65 37.79 5.29
CA LEU A 384 -8.85 37.38 6.04
C LEU A 384 -9.46 38.54 6.83
N SER A 385 -10.79 38.63 6.83
CA SER A 385 -11.53 39.53 7.71
C SER A 385 -11.57 39.05 9.17
N ASP A 386 -11.82 39.98 10.11
CA ASP A 386 -12.04 39.65 11.52
C ASP A 386 -13.17 38.61 11.70
N SER A 387 -14.21 38.67 10.86
CA SER A 387 -15.32 37.71 10.87
C SER A 387 -14.86 36.29 10.55
N LYS A 388 -13.99 36.13 9.54
CA LYS A 388 -13.41 34.82 9.20
C LYS A 388 -12.41 34.33 10.24
N GLY A 389 -11.68 35.25 10.88
CA GLY A 389 -10.84 34.92 12.03
C GLY A 389 -11.63 34.28 13.18
N VAL A 390 -12.82 34.80 13.49
CA VAL A 390 -13.71 34.23 14.54
C VAL A 390 -14.24 32.85 14.14
N GLU A 391 -14.63 32.65 12.88
CA GLU A 391 -15.09 31.34 12.40
C GLU A 391 -13.97 30.29 12.52
N LEU A 392 -12.75 30.62 12.10
CA LEU A 392 -11.59 29.74 12.22
C LEU A 392 -11.27 29.42 13.69
N GLN A 393 -11.39 30.39 14.60
CA GLN A 393 -11.22 30.16 16.04
C GLN A 393 -12.24 29.15 16.59
N GLN A 394 -13.49 29.18 16.12
CA GLN A 394 -14.50 28.19 16.49
C GLN A 394 -14.15 26.79 15.97
N VAL A 395 -13.60 26.69 14.76
CA VAL A 395 -13.12 25.42 14.20
C VAL A 395 -11.95 24.87 15.02
N ARG A 396 -10.96 25.70 15.42
CA ARG A 396 -9.86 25.28 16.31
C ARG A 396 -10.38 24.66 17.61
N GLN A 397 -11.34 25.33 18.25
CA GLN A 397 -11.94 24.86 19.51
C GLN A 397 -12.74 23.57 19.33
N LYS A 398 -13.53 23.45 18.26
CA LYS A 398 -14.31 22.26 17.95
C LYS A 398 -13.41 21.03 17.70
N LEU A 399 -12.26 21.24 17.08
CA LEU A 399 -11.30 20.19 16.75
C LEU A 399 -10.30 19.89 17.89
N ALA A 400 -10.35 20.66 18.98
CA ALA A 400 -9.48 20.52 20.16
C ALA A 400 -7.97 20.57 19.83
N LEU A 401 -7.57 21.48 18.94
CA LEU A 401 -6.20 21.62 18.46
C LEU A 401 -5.36 22.52 19.38
N LYS A 402 -4.05 22.22 19.50
CA LYS A 402 -3.10 23.04 20.27
C LYS A 402 -2.70 24.27 19.49
N GLU A 403 -2.58 25.41 20.18
CA GLU A 403 -2.26 26.70 19.55
C GLU A 403 -0.94 26.68 18.77
N ALA A 404 0.12 26.06 19.32
CA ALA A 404 1.43 26.01 18.67
C ALA A 404 1.43 25.27 17.32
N ASP A 405 0.62 24.20 17.20
CA ASP A 405 0.50 23.45 15.94
C ASP A 405 -0.23 24.29 14.88
N ILE A 406 -1.23 25.07 15.31
CA ILE A 406 -2.00 25.97 14.46
C ILE A 406 -1.14 27.14 13.96
N GLU A 407 -0.39 27.80 14.84
CA GLU A 407 0.49 28.91 14.47
C GLU A 407 1.47 28.52 13.34
N SER A 408 2.03 27.32 13.40
CA SER A 408 2.92 26.81 12.36
C SER A 408 2.20 26.55 11.03
N ILE A 409 0.97 26.02 11.07
CA ILE A 409 0.16 25.78 9.86
C ILE A 409 -0.22 27.12 9.23
N GLU A 410 -0.72 28.05 10.03
CA GLU A 410 -1.20 29.34 9.54
C GLU A 410 -0.08 30.17 8.93
N ALA A 411 1.08 30.23 9.57
CA ALA A 411 2.25 30.93 9.03
C ALA A 411 2.66 30.36 7.67
N LYS A 412 2.70 29.02 7.54
CA LYS A 412 3.07 28.34 6.30
C LYS A 412 2.06 28.60 5.19
N VAL A 413 0.78 28.35 5.44
CA VAL A 413 -0.29 28.48 4.43
C VAL A 413 -0.47 29.94 4.01
N THR A 414 -0.35 30.89 4.94
CA THR A 414 -0.41 32.32 4.63
C THR A 414 0.71 32.73 3.68
N ALA A 415 1.95 32.30 3.93
CA ALA A 415 3.07 32.58 3.04
C ALA A 415 2.91 31.96 1.63
N GLU A 416 2.34 30.76 1.54
CA GLU A 416 1.98 30.13 0.26
C GLU A 416 0.91 30.93 -0.49
N MET A 417 -0.13 31.41 0.20
CA MET A 417 -1.18 32.22 -0.42
C MET A 417 -0.71 33.61 -0.83
N GLU A 418 0.20 34.23 -0.08
CA GLU A 418 0.86 35.48 -0.48
C GLU A 418 1.65 35.35 -1.78
N ALA A 419 2.31 34.20 -2.00
CA ALA A 419 2.98 33.92 -3.27
C ALA A 419 1.97 33.75 -4.41
N TYR A 420 0.92 32.96 -4.18
CA TYR A 420 -0.14 32.71 -5.16
C TYR A 420 -0.81 34.00 -5.66
N TYR A 421 -1.26 34.88 -4.76
CA TYR A 421 -1.90 36.15 -5.17
C TYR A 421 -0.94 37.11 -5.88
N ARG A 422 0.37 37.07 -5.57
CA ARG A 422 1.37 37.83 -6.32
C ARG A 422 1.51 37.32 -7.76
N HIS A 423 1.48 36.01 -7.96
CA HIS A 423 1.53 35.41 -9.29
C HIS A 423 0.28 35.77 -10.11
N LEU A 424 -0.91 35.75 -9.50
CA LEU A 424 -2.14 36.20 -10.16
C LEU A 424 -2.04 37.65 -10.65
N GLU A 425 -1.57 38.56 -9.79
CA GLU A 425 -1.40 39.96 -10.18
C GLU A 425 -0.32 40.11 -11.26
N GLN A 426 0.77 39.35 -11.18
CA GLN A 426 1.80 39.36 -12.21
C GLN A 426 1.27 38.87 -13.56
N TYR A 427 0.50 37.79 -13.59
CA TYR A 427 -0.13 37.31 -14.82
C TYR A 427 -1.12 38.32 -15.39
N LYS A 428 -1.92 38.96 -14.53
CA LYS A 428 -2.82 40.05 -14.93
C LYS A 428 -2.09 41.16 -15.67
N GLN A 429 -0.95 41.61 -15.16
CA GLN A 429 -0.14 42.64 -15.83
C GLN A 429 0.42 42.17 -17.17
N ILE A 430 0.92 40.94 -17.24
CA ILE A 430 1.43 40.33 -18.49
C ILE A 430 0.32 40.24 -19.54
N PHE A 431 -0.88 39.83 -19.15
CA PHE A 431 -2.02 39.70 -20.04
C PHE A 431 -2.50 41.06 -20.55
N ILE A 432 -2.59 42.08 -19.68
CA ILE A 432 -2.88 43.47 -20.08
C ILE A 432 -1.86 43.96 -21.11
N GLU A 433 -0.57 43.71 -20.88
CA GLU A 433 0.49 44.12 -21.79
C GLU A 433 0.39 43.40 -23.14
N ALA A 434 0.14 42.09 -23.14
CA ALA A 434 -0.03 41.31 -24.37
C ALA A 434 -1.19 41.84 -25.23
N ILE A 435 -2.29 42.19 -24.58
CA ILE A 435 -3.48 42.75 -25.21
C ILE A 435 -3.23 44.17 -25.76
N HIS A 436 -2.50 45.02 -25.04
CA HIS A 436 -2.14 46.35 -25.54
C HIS A 436 -1.24 46.28 -26.77
N GLN A 437 -0.42 45.24 -26.88
CA GLN A 437 0.41 45.01 -28.06
C GLN A 437 -0.41 44.52 -29.26
N GLU A 438 -1.34 43.59 -29.06
CA GLU A 438 -2.11 42.97 -30.14
C GLU A 438 -3.49 42.51 -29.66
N TYR A 439 -4.55 42.97 -30.34
CA TYR A 439 -5.91 42.46 -30.13
C TYR A 439 -6.71 42.40 -31.45
N PRO A 440 -7.39 41.29 -31.78
CA PRO A 440 -7.45 40.03 -31.03
C PRO A 440 -6.09 39.31 -31.01
N LEU A 441 -5.78 38.63 -29.91
CA LEU A 441 -4.50 37.94 -29.71
C LEU A 441 -4.26 36.86 -30.77
N SER A 442 -3.10 36.89 -31.42
CA SER A 442 -2.64 35.85 -32.35
C SER A 442 -2.33 34.54 -31.63
N ASP A 443 -2.30 33.43 -32.38
CA ASP A 443 -1.93 32.10 -31.83
C ASP A 443 -0.54 32.10 -31.20
N ALA A 444 0.40 32.87 -31.77
CA ALA A 444 1.74 33.05 -31.21
C ALA A 444 1.70 33.73 -29.84
N LYS A 445 0.92 34.81 -29.71
CA LYS A 445 0.79 35.53 -28.43
C LYS A 445 0.06 34.73 -27.36
N ARG A 446 -0.93 33.93 -27.76
CA ARG A 446 -1.61 32.96 -26.87
C ARG A 446 -0.64 31.89 -26.35
N HIS A 447 0.28 31.41 -27.20
CA HIS A 447 1.29 30.43 -26.78
C HIS A 447 2.31 31.03 -25.80
N GLU A 448 2.73 32.28 -26.01
CA GLU A 448 3.57 33.00 -25.04
C GLU A 448 2.88 33.16 -23.68
N LEU A 449 1.59 33.51 -23.67
CA LEU A 449 0.80 33.65 -22.44
C LEU A 449 0.67 32.33 -21.69
N LEU A 450 0.42 31.22 -22.38
CA LEU A 450 0.42 29.87 -21.78
C LEU A 450 1.76 29.53 -21.13
N GLN A 451 2.87 29.89 -21.77
CA GLN A 451 4.20 29.67 -21.18
C GLN A 451 4.42 30.52 -19.93
N GLN A 452 3.94 31.77 -19.91
CA GLN A 452 4.02 32.63 -18.72
C GLN A 452 3.10 32.13 -17.59
N GLN A 453 1.93 31.61 -17.93
CA GLN A 453 1.02 30.94 -16.98
C GLN A 453 1.70 29.75 -16.31
N GLU A 454 2.33 28.86 -17.08
CA GLU A 454 3.08 27.71 -16.56
C GLU A 454 4.24 28.14 -15.66
N ASN A 455 5.00 29.18 -16.03
CA ASN A 455 6.10 29.72 -15.22
C ASN A 455 5.64 30.29 -13.87
N LEU A 456 4.40 30.76 -13.79
CA LEU A 456 3.80 31.34 -12.59
C LEU A 456 3.00 30.31 -11.76
N ASP A 457 2.98 29.04 -12.18
CA ASP A 457 2.27 27.94 -11.50
C ASP A 457 0.76 28.25 -11.33
N LEU A 458 0.13 28.83 -12.35
CA LEU A 458 -1.29 29.18 -12.37
C LEU A 458 -2.09 28.19 -13.24
N SER A 459 -3.28 27.82 -12.78
CA SER A 459 -4.18 26.95 -13.56
C SER A 459 -5.02 27.75 -14.57
N ASP A 460 -5.59 27.06 -15.56
CA ASP A 460 -6.48 27.66 -16.55
C ASP A 460 -7.69 28.36 -15.90
N LEU A 461 -8.19 27.80 -14.80
CA LEU A 461 -9.31 28.38 -14.06
C LEU A 461 -8.92 29.72 -13.44
N ASP A 462 -7.70 29.80 -12.90
CA ASP A 462 -7.18 30.99 -12.21
C ASP A 462 -7.05 32.17 -13.17
N VAL A 463 -6.55 31.91 -14.38
CA VAL A 463 -6.37 32.96 -15.40
C VAL A 463 -7.66 33.29 -16.15
N SER A 464 -8.58 32.33 -16.33
CA SER A 464 -9.79 32.53 -17.13
C SER A 464 -10.67 33.69 -16.66
N SER A 465 -10.77 33.92 -15.34
CA SER A 465 -11.56 35.02 -14.78
C SER A 465 -10.92 36.38 -15.06
N ILE A 466 -9.58 36.46 -14.95
CA ILE A 466 -8.79 37.65 -15.24
C ILE A 466 -8.90 37.98 -16.74
N GLU A 467 -8.72 36.97 -17.59
CA GLU A 467 -8.77 37.14 -19.04
C GLU A 467 -10.15 37.56 -19.53
N ALA A 468 -11.22 36.96 -18.97
CA ALA A 468 -12.59 37.28 -19.31
C ALA A 468 -12.97 38.73 -18.93
N GLU A 469 -12.54 39.19 -17.75
CA GLU A 469 -12.79 40.56 -17.28
C GLU A 469 -12.17 41.58 -18.25
N ILE A 470 -10.87 41.43 -18.55
CA ILE A 470 -10.12 42.36 -19.41
C ILE A 470 -10.62 42.29 -20.86
N THR A 471 -10.89 41.09 -21.38
CA THR A 471 -11.40 40.91 -22.75
C THR A 471 -12.76 41.58 -22.91
N THR A 472 -13.64 41.46 -21.92
CA THR A 472 -14.98 42.09 -21.94
C THR A 472 -14.90 43.62 -22.02
N GLU A 473 -13.97 44.23 -21.27
CA GLU A 473 -13.76 45.67 -21.29
C GLU A 473 -13.34 46.17 -22.69
N ILE A 474 -12.49 45.40 -23.37
CA ILE A 474 -11.93 45.74 -24.68
C ILE A 474 -12.92 45.52 -25.80
N GLU A 475 -13.66 44.41 -25.79
CA GLU A 475 -14.76 44.18 -26.73
C GLU A 475 -15.81 45.31 -26.63
N THR A 476 -16.10 45.76 -25.41
CA THR A 476 -16.99 46.90 -25.17
C THR A 476 -16.43 48.20 -25.77
N TYR A 477 -15.11 48.43 -25.66
CA TYR A 477 -14.47 49.60 -26.25
C TYR A 477 -14.45 49.55 -27.79
N GLN A 478 -14.15 48.41 -28.39
CA GLN A 478 -14.22 48.19 -29.84
C GLN A 478 -15.64 48.39 -30.37
N GLN A 479 -16.66 47.97 -29.63
CA GLN A 479 -18.05 48.22 -29.99
C GLN A 479 -18.37 49.73 -30.03
N LYS A 480 -17.84 50.52 -29.08
CA LYS A 480 -18.00 51.99 -29.09
C LYS A 480 -17.33 52.64 -30.30
N LEU A 481 -16.13 52.18 -30.68
CA LEU A 481 -15.46 52.62 -31.91
C LEU A 481 -16.30 52.34 -33.15
N GLY A 482 -16.83 51.12 -33.27
CA GLY A 482 -17.72 50.73 -34.37
C GLY A 482 -19.02 51.55 -34.41
N GLN A 483 -19.63 51.84 -33.26
CA GLN A 483 -20.81 52.71 -33.18
C GLN A 483 -20.52 54.13 -33.69
N TYR A 484 -19.38 54.70 -33.33
CA TYR A 484 -18.99 56.00 -33.83
C TYR A 484 -18.70 56.00 -35.33
N GLN A 485 -18.00 54.99 -35.84
CA GLN A 485 -17.77 54.82 -37.28
C GLN A 485 -19.09 54.75 -38.06
N GLN A 486 -20.07 53.98 -37.57
CA GLN A 486 -21.40 53.91 -38.19
C GLN A 486 -22.15 55.25 -38.14
N ALA A 487 -22.08 55.96 -37.01
CA ALA A 487 -22.65 57.30 -36.88
C ALA A 487 -22.00 58.28 -37.89
N PHE A 488 -20.68 58.22 -38.06
CA PHE A 488 -19.95 59.04 -39.03
C PHE A 488 -20.32 58.72 -40.47
N LEU A 489 -20.38 57.43 -40.84
CA LEU A 489 -20.79 56.99 -42.17
C LEU A 489 -22.24 57.37 -42.49
N SER A 490 -23.16 57.19 -41.54
CA SER A 490 -24.58 57.50 -41.73
C SER A 490 -24.84 59.00 -41.93
N THR A 491 -24.08 59.87 -41.25
CA THR A 491 -24.25 61.33 -41.34
C THR A 491 -23.60 61.94 -42.57
N THR A 492 -22.52 61.34 -43.07
CA THR A 492 -21.82 61.79 -44.29
C THR A 492 -22.38 61.15 -45.56
N GLN A 493 -23.10 60.04 -45.43
CA GLN A 493 -23.51 59.14 -46.51
C GLN A 493 -22.33 58.71 -47.41
N ALA A 494 -21.09 58.82 -46.91
CA ALA A 494 -19.85 58.71 -47.68
C ALA A 494 -19.73 59.66 -48.90
N LYS A 495 -20.54 60.72 -48.99
CA LYS A 495 -20.58 61.66 -50.12
C LYS A 495 -20.29 63.11 -49.75
N TYR A 496 -20.56 63.52 -48.50
CA TYR A 496 -20.46 64.92 -48.08
C TYR A 496 -19.69 65.09 -46.78
N LEU A 497 -18.86 66.14 -46.73
CA LEU A 497 -18.20 66.54 -45.49
C LEU A 497 -19.24 67.02 -44.45
N PRO A 498 -19.09 66.64 -43.18
CA PRO A 498 -20.06 67.01 -42.15
C PRO A 498 -20.05 68.53 -41.91
N THR A 499 -21.24 69.14 -42.01
CA THR A 499 -21.46 70.58 -41.79
C THR A 499 -21.44 70.95 -40.30
N GLY A 500 -21.34 72.23 -39.96
CA GLY A 500 -21.21 72.71 -38.56
C GLY A 500 -22.18 72.06 -37.54
N PRO A 501 -23.49 71.98 -37.82
CA PRO A 501 -24.45 71.31 -36.94
C PRO A 501 -24.19 69.80 -36.80
N ILE A 502 -23.90 69.11 -37.90
CA ILE A 502 -23.61 67.66 -37.94
C ILE A 502 -22.29 67.37 -37.21
N ARG A 503 -21.27 68.21 -37.39
CA ARG A 503 -19.98 68.10 -36.71
C ARG A 503 -20.13 68.20 -35.19
N LYS A 504 -21.01 69.10 -34.73
CA LYS A 504 -21.34 69.24 -33.30
C LYS A 504 -22.07 68.01 -32.76
N GLN A 505 -22.96 67.41 -33.53
CA GLN A 505 -23.65 66.17 -33.16
C GLN A 505 -22.69 64.97 -33.09
N LEU A 506 -21.80 64.83 -34.07
CA LEU A 506 -20.74 63.81 -34.05
C LEU A 506 -19.80 64.03 -32.87
N GLN A 507 -19.48 65.29 -32.55
CA GLN A 507 -18.67 65.63 -31.37
C GLN A 507 -19.32 65.17 -30.07
N GLN A 508 -20.61 65.44 -29.90
CA GLN A 508 -21.37 64.94 -28.74
C GLN A 508 -21.43 63.42 -28.70
N THR A 509 -21.52 62.76 -29.86
CA THR A 509 -21.60 61.31 -29.97
C THR A 509 -20.32 60.65 -29.47
N TRP A 510 -19.14 61.05 -29.93
CA TRP A 510 -17.89 60.42 -29.46
C TRP A 510 -17.55 60.79 -28.01
N GLN A 511 -17.92 61.99 -27.55
CA GLN A 511 -17.80 62.36 -26.14
C GLN A 511 -18.69 61.49 -25.23
N THR A 512 -19.92 61.19 -25.67
CA THR A 512 -20.84 60.30 -24.94
C THR A 512 -20.33 58.86 -24.93
N LEU A 513 -19.69 58.43 -26.02
CA LEU A 513 -19.05 57.11 -26.11
C LEU A 513 -17.73 57.04 -25.35
N GLY A 514 -17.17 58.17 -24.89
CA GLY A 514 -15.90 58.24 -24.16
C GLY A 514 -14.67 57.93 -25.02
N LEU A 515 -14.74 58.18 -26.33
CA LEU A 515 -13.62 57.99 -27.25
C LEU A 515 -12.62 59.16 -27.15
N THR A 516 -11.39 58.95 -27.59
CA THR A 516 -10.40 60.04 -27.66
C THR A 516 -10.41 60.71 -29.03
N GLU A 517 -9.81 61.89 -29.13
CA GLU A 517 -9.66 62.61 -30.40
C GLU A 517 -8.80 61.82 -31.40
N ALA A 518 -7.83 61.03 -30.92
CA ALA A 518 -7.00 60.17 -31.77
C ALA A 518 -7.83 59.05 -32.42
N ASP A 519 -8.72 58.42 -31.65
CA ASP A 519 -9.61 57.35 -32.15
C ASP A 519 -10.56 57.88 -33.22
N VAL A 520 -11.16 59.04 -32.94
CA VAL A 520 -12.03 59.75 -33.89
C VAL A 520 -11.27 60.06 -35.17
N LYS A 521 -10.05 60.60 -35.06
CA LYS A 521 -9.24 60.94 -36.22
C LYS A 521 -8.86 59.70 -37.04
N ALA A 522 -8.54 58.57 -36.40
CA ALA A 522 -8.20 57.33 -37.08
C ALA A 522 -9.39 56.79 -37.90
N ILE A 523 -10.62 56.97 -37.40
CA ILE A 523 -11.85 56.57 -38.10
C ILE A 523 -12.20 57.56 -39.22
N GLU A 524 -12.18 58.86 -38.93
CA GLU A 524 -12.67 59.88 -39.87
C GLU A 524 -11.72 60.12 -41.04
N SER A 525 -10.40 60.13 -40.83
CA SER A 525 -9.41 60.47 -41.86
C SER A 525 -9.55 59.67 -43.16
N PRO A 526 -9.64 58.32 -43.15
CA PRO A 526 -9.81 57.54 -44.38
C PRO A 526 -11.16 57.83 -45.07
N ILE A 527 -12.23 58.02 -44.30
CA ILE A 527 -13.57 58.29 -44.85
C ILE A 527 -13.63 59.70 -45.47
N ILE A 528 -13.01 60.69 -44.82
CA ILE A 528 -12.88 62.05 -45.34
C ILE A 528 -12.07 62.07 -46.63
N ALA A 529 -10.98 61.30 -46.71
CA ALA A 529 -10.20 61.19 -47.94
C ALA A 529 -11.05 60.63 -49.10
N GLN A 530 -11.89 59.63 -48.82
CA GLN A 530 -12.82 59.07 -49.81
C GLN A 530 -13.88 60.09 -50.26
N ILE A 531 -14.45 60.86 -49.33
CA ILE A 531 -15.42 61.93 -49.63
C ILE A 531 -14.80 63.02 -50.51
N ASN A 532 -13.58 63.45 -50.19
CA ASN A 532 -12.90 64.49 -50.98
C ASN A 532 -12.64 64.04 -52.41
N LEU A 533 -12.23 62.79 -52.61
CA LEU A 533 -12.07 62.21 -53.94
C LEU A 533 -13.39 62.18 -54.71
N TYR A 534 -14.48 61.79 -54.03
CA TYR A 534 -15.81 61.81 -54.63
C TYR A 534 -16.25 63.22 -55.07
N GLN A 535 -15.98 64.26 -54.26
CA GLN A 535 -16.29 65.64 -54.61
C GLN A 535 -15.47 66.14 -55.81
N GLN A 536 -14.17 65.83 -55.86
CA GLN A 536 -13.33 66.16 -57.02
C GLN A 536 -13.83 65.52 -58.31
N ASN A 537 -14.32 64.27 -58.23
CA ASN A 537 -14.90 63.58 -59.37
C ASN A 537 -16.16 64.31 -59.89
N LEU A 538 -17.03 64.81 -59.00
CA LEU A 538 -18.20 65.60 -59.40
C LEU A 538 -17.80 66.90 -60.11
N GLU A 539 -16.87 67.66 -59.55
CA GLU A 539 -16.37 68.91 -60.13
C GLU A 539 -15.72 68.69 -61.51
N GLN A 540 -14.95 67.61 -61.64
CA GLN A 540 -14.34 67.24 -62.92
C GLN A 540 -15.41 66.91 -63.97
N TYR A 541 -16.46 66.17 -63.61
CA TYR A 541 -17.55 65.88 -64.53
C TYR A 541 -18.31 67.16 -64.94
N GLU A 542 -18.63 68.04 -63.99
CA GLU A 542 -19.29 69.32 -64.25
C GLU A 542 -18.49 70.19 -65.22
N LYS A 543 -17.18 70.31 -65.02
CA LYS A 543 -16.31 71.12 -65.88
C LYS A 543 -16.25 70.58 -67.32
N GLU A 544 -16.12 69.28 -67.49
CA GLU A 544 -16.09 68.66 -68.83
C GLU A 544 -17.45 68.74 -69.50
N PHE A 545 -18.54 68.58 -68.74
CA PHE A 545 -19.90 68.75 -69.24
C PHE A 545 -20.16 70.19 -69.70
N ASP A 546 -19.82 71.19 -68.89
CA ASP A 546 -19.96 72.61 -69.23
C ASP A 546 -19.11 72.96 -70.47
N SER A 547 -17.87 72.47 -70.54
CA SER A 547 -17.00 72.66 -71.70
C SER A 547 -17.57 72.03 -72.98
N ALA A 548 -18.14 70.83 -72.90
CA ALA A 548 -18.76 70.16 -74.04
C ALA A 548 -19.97 70.97 -74.57
N VAL A 549 -20.78 71.48 -73.64
CA VAL A 549 -21.99 72.22 -73.98
C VAL A 549 -21.69 73.63 -74.53
N GLN A 550 -20.66 74.32 -74.03
CA GLN A 550 -20.21 75.60 -74.59
C GLN A 550 -19.67 75.46 -76.01
N LYS A 551 -19.10 74.30 -76.35
CA LYS A 551 -18.59 74.02 -77.69
C LYS A 551 -19.72 73.82 -78.71
N GLN A 552 -20.78 73.08 -78.34
CA GLN A 552 -21.94 72.85 -79.20
C GLN A 552 -23.17 72.43 -78.39
N TYR A 553 -24.34 73.02 -78.67
CA TYR A 553 -25.63 72.59 -78.12
C TYR A 553 -26.74 72.59 -79.20
N PRO A 554 -27.56 71.52 -79.34
CA PRO A 554 -27.52 70.26 -78.61
C PRO A 554 -26.24 69.44 -78.87
N LEU A 555 -25.78 68.70 -77.85
CA LEU A 555 -24.55 67.90 -77.92
C LEU A 555 -24.59 66.84 -79.03
N SER A 556 -23.44 66.64 -79.70
CA SER A 556 -23.28 65.59 -80.69
C SER A 556 -23.34 64.18 -80.06
N GLU A 557 -23.52 63.14 -80.88
CA GLU A 557 -23.52 61.75 -80.40
C GLU A 557 -22.14 61.33 -79.85
N ALA A 558 -21.05 61.85 -80.44
CA ALA A 558 -19.68 61.61 -79.97
C ALA A 558 -19.45 62.19 -78.57
N GLU A 559 -19.85 63.44 -78.32
CA GLU A 559 -19.68 64.11 -77.02
C GLU A 559 -20.53 63.45 -75.92
N ARG A 560 -21.74 62.96 -76.25
CA ARG A 560 -22.55 62.18 -75.30
C ARG A 560 -21.90 60.86 -74.89
N ASN A 561 -21.22 60.18 -75.83
CA ASN A 561 -20.50 58.95 -75.53
C ASN A 561 -19.25 59.21 -74.67
N GLU A 562 -18.51 60.29 -74.92
CA GLU A 562 -17.35 60.69 -74.11
C GLU A 562 -17.76 61.00 -72.66
N LEU A 563 -18.83 61.77 -72.45
CA LEU A 563 -19.37 62.06 -71.12
C LEU A 563 -19.85 60.79 -70.40
N THR A 564 -20.46 59.85 -71.11
CA THR A 564 -20.88 58.55 -70.53
C THR A 564 -19.67 57.72 -70.06
N GLN A 565 -18.57 57.72 -70.82
CA GLN A 565 -17.33 57.04 -70.40
C GLN A 565 -16.65 57.75 -69.23
N LEU A 566 -16.69 59.08 -69.21
CA LEU A 566 -16.16 59.89 -68.10
C LEU A 566 -16.91 59.60 -66.79
N LYS A 567 -18.26 59.53 -66.84
CA LYS A 567 -19.10 59.14 -65.69
C LYS A 567 -18.66 57.80 -65.09
N LEU A 568 -18.47 56.78 -65.91
CA LEU A 568 -18.02 55.45 -65.47
C LEU A 568 -16.62 55.50 -64.85
N THR A 569 -15.70 56.24 -65.47
CA THR A 569 -14.32 56.39 -64.99
C THR A 569 -14.26 57.09 -63.63
N LEU A 570 -15.11 58.10 -63.43
CA LEU A 570 -15.22 58.87 -62.20
C LEU A 570 -16.10 58.20 -61.13
N ASN A 571 -16.67 57.02 -61.42
CA ASN A 571 -17.56 56.25 -60.55
C ASN A 571 -18.77 57.06 -60.04
N LEU A 572 -19.40 57.84 -60.93
CA LEU A 572 -20.55 58.68 -60.61
C LEU A 572 -21.88 57.99 -61.00
N GLY A 573 -22.93 58.21 -60.19
CA GLY A 573 -24.27 57.69 -60.46
C GLY A 573 -25.06 58.52 -61.48
N ASP A 574 -26.17 57.97 -61.99
CA ASP A 574 -27.07 58.71 -62.88
C ASP A 574 -27.68 59.95 -62.22
N ASP A 575 -28.04 59.84 -60.93
CA ASP A 575 -28.60 60.95 -60.17
C ASP A 575 -27.57 62.09 -59.98
N ASP A 576 -26.30 61.73 -59.75
CA ASP A 576 -25.21 62.68 -59.54
C ASP A 576 -24.94 63.49 -60.82
N VAL A 577 -24.89 62.80 -61.97
CA VAL A 577 -24.77 63.44 -63.28
C VAL A 577 -25.99 64.27 -63.63
N THR A 578 -27.20 63.76 -63.37
CA THR A 578 -28.45 64.49 -63.66
C THR A 578 -28.55 65.80 -62.88
N ALA A 579 -28.11 65.81 -61.62
CA ALA A 579 -28.08 67.00 -60.77
C ALA A 579 -27.15 68.10 -61.32
N ILE A 580 -26.05 67.73 -61.97
CA ILE A 580 -25.12 68.64 -62.63
C ILE A 580 -25.67 69.12 -63.98
N GLU A 581 -26.12 68.20 -64.82
CA GLU A 581 -26.48 68.51 -66.21
C GLU A 581 -27.77 69.34 -66.32
N SER A 582 -28.77 69.05 -65.48
CA SER A 582 -30.11 69.68 -65.57
C SER A 582 -30.10 71.21 -65.46
N PRO A 583 -29.45 71.83 -64.45
CA PRO A 583 -29.42 73.29 -64.33
C PRO A 583 -28.66 73.96 -65.48
N ILE A 584 -27.56 73.34 -65.97
CA ILE A 584 -26.76 73.87 -67.09
C ILE A 584 -27.58 73.84 -68.39
N LYS A 585 -28.24 72.71 -68.70
CA LYS A 585 -29.15 72.58 -69.85
C LYS A 585 -30.29 73.60 -69.80
N ALA A 586 -30.95 73.74 -68.65
CA ALA A 586 -32.07 74.66 -68.47
C ALA A 586 -31.66 76.13 -68.66
N ALA A 587 -30.46 76.53 -68.20
CA ALA A 587 -29.95 77.88 -68.38
C ALA A 587 -29.73 78.23 -69.86
N ILE A 588 -29.20 77.27 -70.63
CA ILE A 588 -28.92 77.44 -72.06
C ILE A 588 -30.20 77.49 -72.88
N GLU A 589 -31.14 76.58 -72.61
CA GLU A 589 -32.45 76.58 -73.27
C GLU A 589 -33.20 77.89 -73.02
N LYS A 590 -33.12 78.42 -71.78
CA LYS A 590 -33.69 79.73 -71.44
C LYS A 590 -33.02 80.87 -72.21
N HIS A 591 -31.69 80.83 -72.40
CA HIS A 591 -30.97 81.83 -73.17
C HIS A 591 -31.32 81.77 -74.67
N LEU A 592 -31.40 80.56 -75.25
CA LEU A 592 -31.84 80.35 -76.64
C LEU A 592 -33.26 80.88 -76.88
N HIS A 593 -34.17 80.68 -75.92
CA HIS A 593 -35.53 81.21 -76.00
C HIS A 593 -35.57 82.75 -75.98
N LYS A 594 -34.72 83.40 -75.17
CA LYS A 594 -34.57 84.86 -75.18
C LYS A 594 -34.10 85.35 -76.56
N LEU A 595 -33.09 84.70 -77.14
CA LEU A 595 -32.60 85.02 -78.48
C LEU A 595 -33.70 84.92 -79.55
N GLN A 596 -34.53 83.88 -79.48
CA GLN A 596 -35.66 83.71 -80.40
C GLN A 596 -36.70 84.83 -80.27
N GLN A 597 -37.04 85.25 -79.04
CA GLN A 597 -37.97 86.38 -78.82
C GLN A 597 -37.45 87.69 -79.41
N TYR A 598 -36.13 87.92 -79.32
CA TYR A 598 -35.51 89.09 -79.94
C TYR A 598 -35.53 89.03 -81.46
N GLU A 599 -35.28 87.85 -82.02
CA GLU A 599 -35.36 87.63 -83.47
C GLU A 599 -36.76 87.86 -84.01
N GLU A 600 -37.80 87.36 -83.34
CA GLU A 600 -39.21 87.57 -83.73
C GLU A 600 -39.59 89.05 -83.68
N ALA A 601 -39.25 89.76 -82.61
CA ALA A 601 -39.52 91.19 -82.49
C ALA A 601 -38.71 92.02 -83.51
N PHE A 602 -37.47 91.62 -83.81
CA PHE A 602 -36.67 92.24 -84.86
C PHE A 602 -37.27 91.98 -86.24
N LEU A 603 -37.74 90.76 -86.53
CA LEU A 603 -38.43 90.39 -87.76
C LEU A 603 -39.71 91.21 -87.96
N GLU A 604 -40.53 91.37 -86.92
CA GLU A 604 -41.77 92.14 -86.97
C GLU A 604 -41.50 93.63 -87.26
N ALA A 605 -40.53 94.22 -86.55
CA ALA A 605 -40.11 95.60 -86.80
C ALA A 605 -39.51 95.78 -88.22
N PHE A 606 -38.68 94.83 -88.66
CA PHE A 606 -38.05 94.83 -89.98
C PHE A 606 -39.08 94.72 -91.12
N GLN A 607 -40.16 93.93 -90.95
CA GLN A 607 -41.22 93.77 -91.95
C GLN A 607 -42.15 94.98 -92.03
N HIS A 608 -42.37 95.68 -90.91
CA HIS A 608 -43.27 96.84 -90.87
C HIS A 608 -42.66 98.10 -91.51
N GLU A 609 -41.36 98.38 -91.29
CA GLU A 609 -40.71 99.58 -91.84
C GLU A 609 -39.17 99.46 -91.86
N PHE A 610 -38.53 99.57 -93.04
CA PHE A 610 -37.06 99.52 -93.17
C PHE A 610 -36.52 100.55 -94.19
N PRO A 611 -35.44 101.32 -93.89
CA PRO A 611 -34.65 101.32 -92.65
C PRO A 611 -35.46 101.77 -91.44
N LEU A 612 -35.24 101.09 -90.30
CA LEU A 612 -36.00 101.31 -89.06
C LEU A 612 -35.91 102.77 -88.61
N THR A 613 -37.04 103.32 -88.16
CA THR A 613 -37.09 104.66 -87.54
C THR A 613 -36.25 104.69 -86.26
N GLU A 614 -35.85 105.89 -85.84
CA GLU A 614 -35.05 106.08 -84.63
C GLU A 614 -35.79 105.54 -83.38
N GLU A 615 -37.12 105.65 -83.37
CA GLU A 615 -37.99 105.12 -82.31
C GLU A 615 -37.99 103.58 -82.26
N ASN A 616 -38.22 102.89 -83.39
CA ASN A 616 -38.22 101.43 -83.43
C ASN A 616 -36.82 100.82 -83.18
N SER A 617 -35.76 101.53 -83.60
CA SER A 617 -34.38 101.13 -83.30
C SER A 617 -34.09 101.21 -81.79
N GLN A 618 -34.58 102.26 -81.12
CA GLN A 618 -34.46 102.41 -79.67
C GLN A 618 -35.30 101.38 -78.91
N ASP A 619 -36.49 101.02 -79.39
CA ASP A 619 -37.33 100.00 -78.74
C ASP A 619 -36.74 98.59 -78.89
N LEU A 620 -36.12 98.26 -80.01
CA LEU A 620 -35.34 97.02 -80.16
C LEU A 620 -34.07 97.04 -79.29
N GLU A 621 -33.40 98.17 -79.09
CA GLU A 621 -32.30 98.25 -78.11
C GLU A 621 -32.79 98.09 -76.66
N ARG A 622 -33.97 98.62 -76.32
CA ARG A 622 -34.61 98.40 -75.02
C ARG A 622 -34.98 96.93 -74.82
N LEU A 623 -35.59 96.29 -75.81
CA LEU A 623 -35.94 94.86 -75.75
C LEU A 623 -34.68 93.99 -75.61
N GLN A 624 -33.60 94.33 -76.32
CA GLN A 624 -32.31 93.66 -76.17
C GLN A 624 -31.83 93.71 -74.71
N GLN A 625 -31.90 94.88 -74.08
CA GLN A 625 -31.50 95.07 -72.68
C GLN A 625 -32.43 94.33 -71.71
N VAL A 626 -33.75 94.33 -71.95
CA VAL A 626 -34.73 93.62 -71.12
C VAL A 626 -34.57 92.11 -71.19
N LEU A 627 -34.29 91.56 -72.39
CA LEU A 627 -34.00 90.15 -72.56
C LEU A 627 -32.58 89.78 -72.12
N GLU A 628 -31.74 90.78 -71.80
CA GLU A 628 -30.33 90.63 -71.42
C GLU A 628 -29.49 89.90 -72.50
N ILE A 629 -29.80 90.17 -73.77
CA ILE A 629 -29.09 89.56 -74.90
C ILE A 629 -27.85 90.40 -75.22
N SER A 630 -26.73 89.75 -75.51
CA SER A 630 -25.49 90.47 -75.83
C SER A 630 -25.65 91.27 -77.14
N LYS A 631 -24.93 92.39 -77.25
CA LYS A 631 -24.94 93.19 -78.50
C LYS A 631 -24.46 92.37 -79.69
N GLU A 632 -23.59 91.39 -79.46
CA GLU A 632 -23.04 90.52 -80.49
C GLU A 632 -24.09 89.52 -81.00
N ASP A 633 -24.84 88.88 -80.10
CA ASP A 633 -25.89 87.94 -80.50
C ASP A 633 -27.06 88.65 -81.18
N ALA A 634 -27.43 89.83 -80.68
CA ALA A 634 -28.40 90.69 -81.35
C ALA A 634 -27.92 91.12 -82.74
N ALA A 635 -26.63 91.44 -82.91
CA ALA A 635 -26.06 91.78 -84.22
C ALA A 635 -26.08 90.57 -85.19
N LYS A 636 -25.71 89.38 -84.72
CA LYS A 636 -25.78 88.14 -85.52
C LYS A 636 -27.20 87.84 -85.97
N ILE A 637 -28.19 88.02 -85.09
CA ILE A 637 -29.62 87.87 -85.43
C ILE A 637 -30.04 88.92 -86.47
N LYS A 638 -29.69 90.20 -86.25
CA LYS A 638 -30.00 91.28 -87.21
C LYS A 638 -29.41 91.01 -88.59
N GLU A 639 -28.14 90.63 -88.64
CA GLU A 639 -27.44 90.28 -89.88
C GLU A 639 -28.07 89.08 -90.58
N ARG A 640 -28.42 88.02 -89.81
CA ARG A 640 -29.10 86.83 -90.34
C ARG A 640 -30.47 87.17 -90.93
N VAL A 641 -31.30 87.93 -90.20
CA VAL A 641 -32.65 88.33 -90.65
C VAL A 641 -32.60 89.25 -91.88
N ILE A 642 -31.65 90.18 -91.94
CA ILE A 642 -31.43 91.06 -93.11
C ILE A 642 -31.02 90.24 -94.35
N ASN A 643 -30.12 89.26 -94.18
CA ASN A 643 -29.61 88.45 -95.28
C ASN A 643 -30.62 87.42 -95.83
N ILE A 644 -31.58 86.96 -95.01
CA ILE A 644 -32.61 85.98 -95.44
C ILE A 644 -33.71 86.63 -96.31
N ASN A 645 -34.04 87.92 -96.12
CA ASN A 645 -35.12 88.60 -96.84
C ASN A 645 -34.75 89.16 -98.23
N ASN A 646 -33.61 88.76 -98.81
CA ASN A 646 -33.09 89.26 -100.09
C ASN A 646 -32.71 88.15 -101.09
N VAL A 647 -33.56 87.12 -101.28
CA VAL A 647 -33.50 86.17 -102.42
C VAL A 647 -34.92 85.60 -102.75
N PRO A 648 -35.36 85.50 -104.03
CA PRO A 648 -36.68 84.94 -104.43
C PRO A 648 -36.76 83.39 -104.41
N PRO A 649 -37.97 82.80 -104.43
CA PRO A 649 -38.20 81.39 -104.16
C PRO A 649 -38.09 80.53 -105.43
N ASP A 650 -37.44 79.37 -105.34
CA ASP A 650 -37.61 78.30 -106.34
C ASP A 650 -37.43 76.90 -105.73
N VAL A 651 -38.51 76.13 -105.88
CA VAL A 651 -38.63 74.69 -106.23
C VAL A 651 -38.11 73.59 -105.27
N PRO A 652 -38.98 72.59 -104.94
CA PRO A 652 -38.71 71.39 -104.12
C PRO A 652 -38.09 70.23 -104.94
N PRO A 653 -37.65 69.13 -104.30
CA PRO A 653 -38.45 67.88 -104.31
C PRO A 653 -38.47 67.18 -102.92
N ASP A 654 -39.54 66.48 -102.53
CA ASP A 654 -39.83 65.05 -102.84
C ASP A 654 -38.62 64.13 -102.48
N VAL A 655 -38.74 63.01 -101.76
CA VAL A 655 -39.85 62.09 -101.56
C VAL A 655 -39.46 61.10 -100.42
N PRO A 656 -40.44 60.38 -99.83
CA PRO A 656 -40.34 59.49 -98.66
C PRO A 656 -40.00 58.04 -99.16
N PRO A 657 -40.43 56.87 -98.61
CA PRO A 657 -41.20 56.54 -97.40
C PRO A 657 -40.75 55.23 -96.69
N ASP A 658 -41.57 54.75 -95.75
CA ASP A 658 -41.92 53.32 -95.54
C ASP A 658 -40.82 52.35 -95.01
N VAL A 659 -41.05 51.40 -94.10
CA VAL A 659 -42.29 50.74 -93.66
C VAL A 659 -42.03 50.01 -92.31
N PRO A 660 -43.08 49.80 -91.50
CA PRO A 660 -43.12 49.02 -90.23
C PRO A 660 -43.35 47.51 -90.57
N PRO A 661 -43.97 46.60 -89.78
CA PRO A 661 -44.39 46.59 -88.37
C PRO A 661 -43.99 45.28 -87.61
N ASP A 662 -44.34 45.16 -86.33
CA ASP A 662 -45.36 44.20 -85.79
C ASP A 662 -44.65 43.09 -84.94
N VAL A 663 -45.11 42.56 -83.79
CA VAL A 663 -46.44 42.30 -83.22
C VAL A 663 -46.35 42.14 -81.67
N LEU A 664 -47.27 42.81 -80.96
CA LEU A 664 -48.20 42.39 -79.87
C LEU A 664 -47.79 41.19 -78.95
N ILE A 665 -48.06 41.17 -77.64
CA ILE A 665 -49.38 41.21 -76.96
C ILE A 665 -49.22 41.58 -75.46
N ARG A 666 -50.22 42.33 -74.96
CA ARG A 666 -50.56 42.85 -73.60
C ARG A 666 -51.41 41.85 -72.77
N PRO A 667 -52.04 42.15 -71.59
CA PRO A 667 -51.79 43.14 -70.52
C PRO A 667 -52.05 42.62 -69.06
N ASN A 668 -52.01 43.57 -68.11
CA ASN A 668 -52.73 43.70 -66.82
C ASN A 668 -51.93 43.34 -65.56
N SER A 669 -52.00 44.07 -64.44
CA SER A 669 -52.55 45.38 -64.08
C SER A 669 -52.07 45.72 -62.65
N ARG A 670 -52.05 47.01 -62.30
CA ARG A 670 -51.61 47.65 -61.04
C ARG A 670 -52.33 47.14 -59.78
N PHE A 671 -51.63 47.06 -58.64
CA PHE A 671 -51.67 48.00 -57.49
C PHE A 671 -50.91 47.40 -56.27
N SER A 672 -50.08 48.23 -55.61
CA SER A 672 -49.35 48.00 -54.34
C SER A 672 -50.30 48.12 -53.09
N PRO A 673 -49.88 48.04 -51.78
CA PRO A 673 -48.51 47.95 -51.21
C PRO A 673 -48.33 47.11 -49.89
N ILE A 674 -47.13 47.23 -49.28
CA ILE A 674 -46.65 47.04 -47.87
C ILE A 674 -46.16 45.62 -47.38
N PRO A 675 -45.29 45.48 -46.32
CA PRO A 675 -43.85 45.20 -46.48
C PRO A 675 -43.22 44.11 -45.55
N LEU A 676 -42.02 43.68 -45.95
CA LEU A 676 -40.73 43.42 -45.25
C LEU A 676 -40.60 42.85 -43.80
N ASN A 677 -39.88 41.71 -43.77
CA ASN A 677 -38.80 41.18 -42.90
C ASN A 677 -39.00 40.68 -41.45
N GLN A 678 -38.66 39.39 -41.34
CA GLN A 678 -37.98 38.65 -40.26
C GLN A 678 -36.50 39.14 -40.21
N MET A 679 -35.70 39.07 -39.14
CA MET A 679 -35.48 38.05 -38.11
C MET A 679 -34.43 38.64 -37.13
N ILE A 680 -34.61 38.62 -35.80
CA ILE A 680 -33.51 38.80 -34.82
C ILE A 680 -33.80 37.94 -33.57
N THR A 681 -32.75 37.30 -33.03
CA THR A 681 -32.75 36.52 -31.77
C THR A 681 -31.69 37.08 -30.79
N LYS A 682 -31.93 36.90 -29.48
CA LYS A 682 -31.02 37.06 -28.29
C LYS A 682 -30.74 38.53 -27.88
N LEU A 683 -30.66 38.96 -26.60
CA LEU A 683 -30.44 38.35 -25.27
C LEU A 683 -30.83 39.38 -24.16
N GLN A 684 -30.71 38.98 -22.88
CA GLN A 684 -30.66 39.75 -21.60
C GLN A 684 -31.91 39.65 -20.69
N LEU A 685 -31.90 38.91 -19.55
CA LEU A 685 -31.21 39.11 -18.23
C LEU A 685 -31.94 40.21 -17.39
N LEU A 686 -32.14 40.20 -16.06
CA LEU A 686 -31.57 39.55 -14.86
C LEU A 686 -32.58 39.61 -13.66
N PHE A 687 -32.59 38.55 -12.82
CA PHE A 687 -32.65 38.46 -11.34
C PHE A 687 -33.78 39.05 -10.44
N SER A 688 -34.37 38.19 -9.59
CA SER A 688 -34.23 38.27 -8.11
C SER A 688 -34.69 37.00 -7.36
N SER A 689 -33.70 36.35 -6.73
CA SER A 689 -33.59 35.84 -5.34
C SER A 689 -34.71 35.09 -4.56
N ILE A 690 -34.37 33.83 -4.21
CA ILE A 690 -34.28 33.25 -2.84
C ILE A 690 -35.54 32.72 -2.07
N ASN A 691 -35.45 31.42 -1.74
CA ASN A 691 -35.87 30.64 -0.55
C ASN A 691 -37.28 30.05 -0.28
N THR A 692 -37.20 28.74 0.03
CA THR A 692 -37.84 27.95 1.11
C THR A 692 -39.22 27.28 0.95
N LEU A 693 -39.13 25.94 0.82
CA LEU A 693 -39.75 24.86 1.61
C LEU A 693 -41.25 24.88 2.01
N ILE A 694 -41.92 23.80 1.58
CA ILE A 694 -42.88 22.92 2.29
C ILE A 694 -44.31 23.45 2.57
N SER A 695 -45.31 22.74 2.01
CA SER A 695 -46.30 22.02 2.84
C SER A 695 -47.07 20.93 2.07
N ARG A 696 -46.98 19.71 2.61
CA ARG A 696 -47.92 18.59 2.44
C ARG A 696 -49.16 18.83 3.28
N ASN A 697 -50.26 18.13 2.99
CA ASN A 697 -51.28 17.72 3.97
C ASN A 697 -52.26 16.69 3.36
N PRO A 698 -53.06 15.91 4.13
CA PRO A 698 -52.75 15.16 5.37
C PRO A 698 -53.53 13.82 5.54
N LYS A 699 -53.32 13.19 6.72
CA LYS A 699 -54.15 12.25 7.54
C LYS A 699 -53.60 10.82 7.62
N LEU A 700 -53.45 10.14 8.77
CA LEU A 700 -53.74 10.33 10.22
C LEU A 700 -52.95 9.20 10.94
N ILE A 701 -51.99 9.40 11.87
CA ILE A 701 -52.06 9.57 13.36
C ILE A 701 -52.28 8.29 14.23
N LEU A 702 -51.22 8.02 15.02
CA LEU A 702 -51.03 7.54 16.41
C LEU A 702 -51.33 6.10 16.91
N GLY A 703 -50.30 5.55 17.61
CA GLY A 703 -50.40 4.58 18.71
C GLY A 703 -49.02 4.06 19.13
N ILE A 704 -48.64 4.22 20.41
CA ILE A 704 -47.26 4.26 20.97
C ILE A 704 -46.94 3.04 21.87
N ILE A 705 -45.69 2.56 21.78
CA ILE A 705 -44.78 1.90 22.77
C ILE A 705 -45.26 0.68 23.59
N GLY A 706 -44.44 -0.38 23.56
CA GLY A 706 -44.39 -1.44 24.58
C GLY A 706 -43.25 -2.45 24.34
N MET A 707 -42.47 -2.73 25.39
CA MET A 707 -41.21 -3.48 25.43
C MET A 707 -41.31 -4.99 25.10
N GLY A 708 -40.18 -5.57 24.66
CA GLY A 708 -39.62 -6.77 25.29
C GLY A 708 -39.96 -8.17 24.75
N ILE A 709 -38.93 -8.80 24.16
CA ILE A 709 -38.53 -10.21 24.27
C ILE A 709 -39.39 -11.32 23.62
N ALA A 710 -38.67 -12.20 22.89
CA ALA A 710 -38.96 -13.59 22.49
C ALA A 710 -39.79 -13.87 21.22
N SER A 711 -39.05 -14.16 20.15
CA SER A 711 -39.04 -15.44 19.42
C SER A 711 -40.38 -16.13 19.08
N ILE A 712 -40.72 -16.18 17.79
CA ILE A 712 -40.71 -17.41 16.94
C ILE A 712 -41.44 -17.12 15.61
N ALA A 713 -40.70 -17.34 14.52
CA ALA A 713 -41.06 -17.70 13.15
C ALA A 713 -42.51 -17.52 12.66
N VAL A 714 -42.69 -16.68 11.63
CA VAL A 714 -43.06 -17.08 10.25
C VAL A 714 -42.72 -15.88 9.34
N VAL A 715 -41.54 -15.86 8.72
CA VAL A 715 -41.31 -14.97 7.56
C VAL A 715 -41.62 -15.78 6.31
N ARG A 716 -42.70 -15.38 5.64
CA ARG A 716 -43.02 -15.80 4.28
C ARG A 716 -41.83 -15.52 3.37
N ILE A 717 -41.34 -16.56 2.69
CA ILE A 717 -40.35 -16.45 1.61
C ILE A 717 -40.99 -15.62 0.49
N LEU A 718 -40.60 -14.36 0.39
CA LEU A 718 -40.68 -13.59 -0.85
C LEU A 718 -39.50 -14.03 -1.71
N PRO A 719 -39.70 -14.38 -3.00
CA PRO A 719 -38.58 -14.66 -3.89
C PRO A 719 -37.73 -13.39 -4.02
N ILE A 720 -36.45 -13.50 -3.68
CA ILE A 720 -35.46 -12.44 -3.94
C ILE A 720 -35.42 -12.27 -5.46
N LEU A 721 -35.86 -11.11 -5.95
CA LEU A 721 -35.58 -10.67 -7.32
C LEU A 721 -34.06 -10.63 -7.48
N HIS A 722 -33.47 -11.61 -8.17
CA HIS A 722 -32.07 -11.55 -8.58
C HIS A 722 -31.90 -10.30 -9.44
N GLN A 723 -31.21 -9.29 -8.91
CA GLN A 723 -30.78 -8.14 -9.70
C GLN A 723 -29.60 -8.58 -10.54
N CYS A 724 -29.62 -8.26 -11.84
CA CYS A 724 -28.48 -8.53 -12.71
C CYS A 724 -27.23 -7.83 -12.18
N PRO A 725 -26.06 -8.48 -12.23
CA PRO A 725 -24.78 -7.85 -11.97
C PRO A 725 -24.63 -6.59 -12.82
N LYS A 726 -24.16 -5.50 -12.23
CA LYS A 726 -23.99 -4.22 -12.92
C LYS A 726 -22.52 -3.93 -13.13
N GLN A 727 -22.17 -3.40 -14.30
CA GLN A 727 -20.87 -2.80 -14.53
C GLN A 727 -20.72 -1.55 -13.67
N THR A 728 -20.00 -1.68 -12.57
CA THR A 728 -19.76 -0.62 -11.58
C THR A 728 -18.37 -0.02 -11.68
N GLY A 729 -17.43 -0.67 -12.38
CA GLY A 729 -16.02 -0.25 -12.43
C GLY A 729 -15.33 -0.33 -11.07
N ASP A 730 -15.87 -1.16 -10.15
CA ASP A 730 -15.30 -1.37 -8.82
C ASP A 730 -14.27 -2.51 -8.78
N PHE A 731 -13.83 -2.99 -9.95
CA PHE A 731 -12.86 -4.07 -10.08
C PHE A 731 -13.24 -5.34 -9.30
N ILE A 732 -14.54 -5.62 -9.19
CA ILE A 732 -15.12 -6.89 -8.75
C ILE A 732 -15.99 -7.36 -9.90
N SER A 733 -15.77 -8.59 -10.37
CA SER A 733 -16.49 -9.10 -11.54
C SER A 733 -16.84 -10.57 -11.38
N GLU A 734 -18.10 -10.89 -11.63
CA GLU A 734 -18.58 -12.26 -11.85
C GLU A 734 -18.51 -12.65 -13.33
N GLY A 735 -18.27 -11.66 -14.21
CA GLY A 735 -18.21 -11.79 -15.65
C GLY A 735 -18.81 -10.60 -16.39
N GLU A 736 -19.45 -9.67 -15.68
CA GLU A 736 -20.01 -8.43 -16.22
C GLU A 736 -18.96 -7.37 -16.58
N ASP A 737 -17.77 -7.43 -15.97
CA ASP A 737 -16.65 -6.51 -16.23
C ASP A 737 -15.36 -7.27 -16.57
N ILE A 738 -14.49 -6.66 -17.39
CA ILE A 738 -13.22 -7.26 -17.82
C ILE A 738 -12.08 -6.53 -17.11
N LEU A 739 -11.33 -7.29 -16.30
CA LEU A 739 -10.27 -6.80 -15.43
C LEU A 739 -8.86 -6.93 -16.06
N ASP A 740 -8.67 -7.79 -17.07
CA ASP A 740 -7.39 -7.99 -17.79
C ASP A 740 -7.19 -7.06 -19.02
N TYR A 741 -5.95 -7.00 -19.52
CA TYR A 741 -5.55 -6.23 -20.71
C TYR A 741 -6.01 -6.86 -22.04
N SER A 742 -6.36 -8.15 -22.06
CA SER A 742 -6.88 -8.83 -23.25
C SER A 742 -8.39 -8.60 -23.41
N LYS A 743 -8.76 -7.81 -24.43
CA LYS A 743 -10.16 -7.45 -24.72
C LYS A 743 -10.60 -7.89 -26.11
N PRO A 744 -10.56 -9.20 -26.45
CA PRO A 744 -11.10 -9.66 -27.71
C PRO A 744 -12.60 -9.34 -27.78
N SER A 745 -13.10 -9.01 -28.98
CA SER A 745 -14.48 -8.55 -29.18
C SER A 745 -15.53 -9.52 -28.59
N ALA A 746 -15.28 -10.83 -28.69
CA ALA A 746 -16.17 -11.85 -28.13
C ALA A 746 -16.24 -11.81 -26.59
N LYS A 747 -15.13 -11.53 -25.90
CA LYS A 747 -15.09 -11.43 -24.43
C LYS A 747 -15.89 -10.21 -23.95
N ILE A 748 -15.72 -9.06 -24.62
CA ILE A 748 -16.48 -7.83 -24.36
C ILE A 748 -17.98 -8.10 -24.50
N GLN A 749 -18.40 -8.69 -25.62
CA GLN A 749 -19.81 -9.04 -25.84
C GLN A 749 -20.32 -10.04 -24.80
N GLY A 750 -19.50 -11.01 -24.39
CA GLY A 750 -19.83 -11.94 -23.32
C GLY A 750 -20.14 -11.21 -22.01
N ALA A 751 -19.30 -10.26 -21.63
CA ALA A 751 -19.48 -9.45 -20.42
C ALA A 751 -20.72 -8.55 -20.49
N GLU A 752 -20.95 -7.88 -21.62
CA GLU A 752 -22.16 -7.09 -21.85
C GLU A 752 -23.44 -7.94 -21.71
N TYR A 753 -23.45 -9.15 -22.27
CA TYR A 753 -24.59 -10.06 -22.12
C TYR A 753 -24.74 -10.58 -20.69
N PHE A 754 -23.64 -10.82 -19.98
CA PHE A 754 -23.66 -11.24 -18.58
C PHE A 754 -24.29 -10.16 -17.70
N ALA A 755 -23.91 -8.88 -17.89
CA ALA A 755 -24.49 -7.71 -17.21
C ALA A 755 -26.00 -7.55 -17.45
N GLN A 756 -26.51 -8.09 -18.57
CA GLN A 756 -27.92 -8.06 -18.94
C GLN A 756 -28.70 -9.31 -18.46
N CYS A 757 -28.11 -10.17 -17.62
CA CYS A 757 -28.63 -11.50 -17.28
C CYS A 757 -28.89 -12.40 -18.50
N ASN A 758 -28.29 -12.12 -19.67
CA ASN A 758 -28.44 -12.95 -20.86
C ASN A 758 -27.39 -14.06 -20.88
N TYR A 759 -27.44 -14.93 -19.88
CA TYR A 759 -26.39 -15.91 -19.61
C TYR A 759 -26.17 -16.91 -20.74
N GLN A 760 -27.20 -17.26 -21.52
CA GLN A 760 -27.04 -18.12 -22.70
C GLN A 760 -26.21 -17.46 -23.80
N LYS A 761 -26.44 -16.17 -24.09
CA LYS A 761 -25.61 -15.44 -25.04
C LYS A 761 -24.21 -15.17 -24.48
N ALA A 762 -24.12 -14.86 -23.18
CA ALA A 762 -22.83 -14.69 -22.50
C ALA A 762 -21.98 -15.97 -22.61
N LEU A 763 -22.56 -17.13 -22.28
CA LEU A 763 -21.95 -18.46 -22.42
C LEU A 763 -21.41 -18.70 -23.84
N SER A 764 -22.22 -18.42 -24.86
CA SER A 764 -21.79 -18.55 -26.26
C SER A 764 -20.61 -17.65 -26.59
N ARG A 765 -20.63 -16.39 -26.14
CA ARG A 765 -19.59 -15.40 -26.46
C ARG A 765 -18.30 -15.62 -25.70
N PHE A 766 -18.36 -16.04 -24.44
CA PHE A 766 -17.18 -16.49 -23.71
C PHE A 766 -16.59 -17.77 -24.31
N LYS A 767 -17.42 -18.68 -24.86
CA LYS A 767 -16.92 -19.85 -25.59
C LYS A 767 -16.16 -19.43 -26.86
N ASP A 768 -16.70 -18.48 -27.62
CA ASP A 768 -16.01 -17.89 -28.78
C ASP A 768 -14.67 -17.25 -28.36
N ALA A 769 -14.66 -16.49 -27.26
CA ALA A 769 -13.47 -15.85 -26.72
C ALA A 769 -12.40 -16.88 -26.31
N TRP A 770 -12.80 -17.94 -25.59
CA TRP A 770 -11.89 -19.03 -25.23
C TRP A 770 -11.30 -19.74 -26.45
N GLN A 771 -12.09 -19.97 -27.51
CA GLN A 771 -11.55 -20.59 -28.72
C GLN A 771 -10.51 -19.70 -29.41
N SER A 772 -10.61 -18.37 -29.27
CA SER A 772 -9.63 -17.43 -29.81
C SER A 772 -8.35 -17.34 -28.98
N ASP A 773 -8.45 -17.48 -27.66
CA ASP A 773 -7.30 -17.45 -26.73
C ASP A 773 -7.48 -18.51 -25.62
N LYS A 774 -7.00 -19.73 -25.89
CA LYS A 774 -7.12 -20.89 -24.99
C LYS A 774 -6.22 -20.81 -23.74
N LEU A 775 -5.55 -19.68 -23.52
CA LEU A 775 -4.64 -19.45 -22.41
C LEU A 775 -5.12 -18.36 -21.45
N ASP A 776 -6.27 -17.72 -21.73
CA ASP A 776 -6.86 -16.67 -20.91
C ASP A 776 -7.72 -17.24 -19.76
N PRO A 777 -7.20 -17.22 -18.51
CA PRO A 777 -7.91 -17.80 -17.37
C PRO A 777 -9.09 -16.96 -16.88
N GLU A 778 -9.09 -15.64 -17.13
CA GLU A 778 -10.22 -14.79 -16.78
C GLU A 778 -11.45 -15.18 -17.62
N THR A 779 -11.25 -15.34 -18.94
CA THR A 779 -12.31 -15.82 -19.84
C THR A 779 -12.85 -17.18 -19.39
N LEU A 780 -11.99 -18.11 -18.95
CA LEU A 780 -12.46 -19.42 -18.48
C LEU A 780 -13.30 -19.34 -17.19
N ILE A 781 -12.95 -18.44 -16.27
CA ILE A 781 -13.75 -18.21 -15.04
C ILE A 781 -15.13 -17.67 -15.41
N TYR A 782 -15.20 -16.64 -16.25
CA TYR A 782 -16.47 -16.07 -16.68
C TYR A 782 -17.30 -17.04 -17.51
N LEU A 783 -16.64 -17.86 -18.33
CA LEU A 783 -17.28 -18.95 -19.07
C LEU A 783 -17.94 -19.97 -18.12
N ASN A 784 -17.25 -20.34 -17.03
CA ASN A 784 -17.79 -21.23 -16.00
C ASN A 784 -18.97 -20.60 -15.25
N ASN A 785 -18.85 -19.33 -14.86
CA ASN A 785 -19.95 -18.62 -14.20
C ASN A 785 -21.17 -18.53 -15.12
N ALA A 786 -20.98 -18.19 -16.40
CA ALA A 786 -22.06 -18.14 -17.38
C ALA A 786 -22.72 -19.51 -17.62
N LEU A 787 -21.97 -20.61 -17.53
CA LEU A 787 -22.50 -21.97 -17.62
C LEU A 787 -23.46 -22.26 -16.45
N LEU A 788 -23.04 -21.96 -15.21
CA LEU A 788 -23.86 -22.16 -14.01
C LEU A 788 -25.18 -21.36 -14.10
N GLU A 789 -25.08 -20.08 -14.47
CA GLU A 789 -26.24 -19.18 -14.56
C GLU A 789 -27.18 -19.55 -15.71
N ALA A 790 -26.64 -19.88 -16.89
CA ALA A 790 -27.43 -20.29 -18.06
C ALA A 790 -28.20 -21.60 -17.81
N LYS A 791 -27.69 -22.45 -16.91
CA LYS A 791 -28.31 -23.70 -16.48
C LYS A 791 -29.16 -23.58 -15.23
N GLN A 792 -29.09 -22.45 -14.52
CA GLN A 792 -29.67 -22.29 -13.19
C GLN A 792 -29.22 -23.40 -12.22
N ALA A 793 -27.94 -23.78 -12.31
CA ALA A 793 -27.35 -24.78 -11.42
C ALA A 793 -27.15 -24.17 -10.01
N GLU A 794 -27.28 -24.99 -8.97
CA GLU A 794 -26.91 -24.55 -7.61
C GLU A 794 -25.38 -24.49 -7.47
N TYR A 795 -24.86 -23.48 -6.76
CA TYR A 795 -23.42 -23.28 -6.57
C TYR A 795 -23.08 -22.67 -5.21
N TYR A 796 -21.81 -22.80 -4.83
CA TYR A 796 -21.16 -21.98 -3.81
C TYR A 796 -20.33 -20.87 -4.46
N THR A 797 -20.14 -19.74 -3.77
CA THR A 797 -19.37 -18.61 -4.29
C THR A 797 -18.10 -18.40 -3.48
N ILE A 798 -16.97 -18.24 -4.17
CA ILE A 798 -15.69 -17.77 -3.61
C ILE A 798 -15.19 -16.58 -4.43
N ALA A 799 -14.23 -15.84 -3.87
CA ALA A 799 -13.53 -14.79 -4.60
C ALA A 799 -12.05 -15.13 -4.81
N VAL A 800 -11.46 -14.57 -5.86
CA VAL A 800 -10.02 -14.58 -6.10
C VAL A 800 -9.53 -13.14 -6.21
N ALA A 801 -8.58 -12.77 -5.35
CA ALA A 801 -8.03 -11.42 -5.25
C ALA A 801 -6.63 -11.35 -5.86
N VAL A 802 -6.53 -10.80 -7.08
CA VAL A 802 -5.30 -10.67 -7.87
C VAL A 802 -4.74 -9.25 -7.84
N SER A 803 -3.46 -9.12 -8.15
CA SER A 803 -2.79 -7.82 -8.29
C SER A 803 -2.45 -7.54 -9.75
N ILE A 804 -3.20 -6.65 -10.39
CA ILE A 804 -3.01 -6.19 -11.77
C ILE A 804 -2.80 -4.66 -11.74
N PRO A 805 -1.57 -4.16 -11.88
CA PRO A 805 -1.27 -2.73 -11.77
C PRO A 805 -2.03 -1.85 -12.78
N HIS A 806 -2.56 -0.69 -12.34
CA HIS A 806 -3.33 0.22 -13.20
C HIS A 806 -2.50 0.94 -14.29
N GLN A 807 -1.17 1.02 -14.12
CA GLN A 807 -0.31 1.73 -15.07
C GLN A 807 0.18 0.81 -16.18
N ASN A 808 0.20 1.35 -17.40
CA ASN A 808 0.63 0.78 -18.69
C ASN A 808 2.15 0.44 -18.73
N ILE A 809 2.69 -0.06 -17.62
CA ILE A 809 4.06 -0.56 -17.54
C ILE A 809 4.03 -1.88 -18.31
N SER A 810 4.87 -1.99 -19.33
CA SER A 810 5.05 -3.14 -20.23
C SER A 810 5.48 -4.46 -19.56
N VAL A 811 5.31 -4.58 -18.24
CA VAL A 811 5.49 -5.81 -17.50
C VAL A 811 4.20 -6.61 -17.65
N ASP A 812 4.22 -7.53 -18.61
CA ASP A 812 3.35 -8.69 -18.69
C ASP A 812 3.29 -9.37 -17.30
N ASP A 813 2.37 -8.93 -16.42
CA ASP A 813 2.25 -9.45 -15.06
C ASP A 813 1.56 -10.81 -15.08
N SER A 814 2.30 -11.76 -15.63
CA SER A 814 1.99 -13.18 -15.71
C SER A 814 1.51 -13.78 -14.38
N ARG A 815 1.79 -13.17 -13.23
CA ARG A 815 1.42 -13.71 -11.91
C ARG A 815 -0.08 -13.74 -11.70
N ALA A 816 -0.80 -12.67 -12.04
CA ALA A 816 -2.26 -12.64 -11.91
C ALA A 816 -2.90 -13.73 -12.78
N LYS A 817 -2.42 -13.88 -14.03
CA LYS A 817 -2.87 -14.95 -14.93
C LYS A 817 -2.58 -16.34 -14.37
N GLU A 818 -1.40 -16.60 -13.82
CA GLU A 818 -1.08 -17.89 -13.19
C GLU A 818 -1.99 -18.17 -11.98
N MET A 819 -2.28 -17.15 -11.15
CA MET A 819 -3.18 -17.31 -10.00
C MET A 819 -4.59 -17.67 -10.45
N LEU A 820 -5.15 -16.91 -11.42
CA LEU A 820 -6.45 -17.19 -12.01
C LEU A 820 -6.47 -18.57 -12.68
N ARG A 821 -5.38 -19.00 -13.33
CA ARG A 821 -5.31 -20.30 -14.02
C ARG A 821 -5.53 -21.47 -13.07
N GLY A 822 -4.92 -21.44 -11.88
CA GLY A 822 -5.11 -22.48 -10.87
C GLY A 822 -6.56 -22.55 -10.38
N VAL A 823 -7.17 -21.39 -10.11
CA VAL A 823 -8.57 -21.28 -9.68
C VAL A 823 -9.54 -21.73 -10.79
N ALA A 824 -9.35 -21.24 -12.01
CA ALA A 824 -10.17 -21.55 -13.18
C ALA A 824 -10.17 -23.03 -13.53
N GLN A 825 -9.01 -23.69 -13.38
CA GLN A 825 -8.89 -25.12 -13.62
C GLN A 825 -9.73 -25.92 -12.64
N LEU A 826 -9.58 -25.68 -11.32
CA LEU A 826 -10.38 -26.41 -10.34
C LEU A 826 -11.88 -26.08 -10.47
N GLN A 827 -12.22 -24.83 -10.75
CA GLN A 827 -13.60 -24.42 -11.02
C GLN A 827 -14.20 -25.22 -12.18
N THR A 828 -13.44 -25.40 -13.27
CA THR A 828 -13.85 -26.17 -14.45
C THR A 828 -14.03 -27.64 -14.10
N GLU A 829 -13.06 -28.25 -13.41
CA GLU A 829 -13.16 -29.63 -12.91
C GLU A 829 -14.42 -29.82 -12.06
N ILE A 830 -14.77 -28.83 -11.24
CA ILE A 830 -15.95 -28.92 -10.38
C ILE A 830 -17.25 -28.82 -11.16
N ASN A 831 -17.37 -27.78 -11.98
CA ASN A 831 -18.61 -27.47 -12.69
C ASN A 831 -18.94 -28.50 -13.76
N LEU A 832 -17.93 -29.09 -14.42
CA LEU A 832 -18.15 -30.20 -15.36
C LEU A 832 -18.74 -31.44 -14.68
N GLY A 833 -18.53 -31.63 -13.37
CA GLY A 833 -19.12 -32.73 -12.61
C GLY A 833 -20.65 -32.67 -12.50
N LEU A 834 -21.26 -31.50 -12.75
CA LEU A 834 -22.71 -31.31 -12.66
C LEU A 834 -23.48 -31.84 -13.87
N PHE A 835 -22.79 -32.08 -14.99
CA PHE A 835 -23.44 -32.27 -16.29
C PHE A 835 -23.05 -33.61 -16.92
N ASP A 836 -24.03 -34.28 -17.56
CA ASP A 836 -23.73 -35.45 -18.40
C ASP A 836 -22.89 -35.01 -19.61
N VAL A 837 -21.97 -35.86 -20.05
CA VAL A 837 -21.09 -35.60 -21.21
C VAL A 837 -21.86 -35.30 -22.49
N LYS A 838 -23.13 -35.72 -22.59
CA LYS A 838 -24.03 -35.48 -23.72
C LYS A 838 -24.86 -34.21 -23.59
N ASP A 839 -24.78 -33.47 -22.48
CA ASP A 839 -25.54 -32.23 -22.31
C ASP A 839 -25.11 -31.19 -23.35
N GLN A 840 -26.08 -30.59 -24.04
CA GLN A 840 -25.85 -29.66 -25.14
C GLN A 840 -25.08 -28.40 -24.70
N PHE A 841 -25.18 -27.97 -23.43
CA PHE A 841 -24.51 -26.77 -22.93
C PHE A 841 -23.02 -26.99 -22.70
N VAL A 842 -22.60 -28.22 -22.39
CA VAL A 842 -21.18 -28.56 -22.21
C VAL A 842 -20.56 -29.15 -23.48
N LYS A 843 -21.33 -29.23 -24.56
CA LYS A 843 -20.81 -29.62 -25.87
C LYS A 843 -19.68 -28.66 -26.27
N ASP A 844 -18.49 -29.20 -26.56
CA ASP A 844 -17.24 -28.49 -26.81
C ASP A 844 -16.81 -27.48 -25.72
N PHE A 845 -17.28 -27.67 -24.48
CA PHE A 845 -16.81 -26.89 -23.33
C PHE A 845 -15.36 -27.28 -22.99
N PRO A 846 -14.53 -26.33 -22.54
CA PRO A 846 -13.13 -26.62 -22.20
C PRO A 846 -13.02 -27.73 -21.16
N GLY A 847 -12.21 -28.76 -21.44
CA GLY A 847 -12.01 -29.90 -20.54
C GLY A 847 -13.09 -31.00 -20.61
N GLN A 848 -14.17 -30.82 -21.38
CA GLN A 848 -15.23 -31.82 -21.48
C GLN A 848 -14.72 -33.16 -22.03
N GLY A 849 -15.02 -34.26 -21.32
CA GLY A 849 -14.64 -35.62 -21.73
C GLY A 849 -13.15 -35.96 -21.54
N VAL A 850 -12.34 -35.02 -21.04
CA VAL A 850 -10.91 -35.23 -20.73
C VAL A 850 -10.58 -34.98 -19.26
N LEU A 851 -11.28 -34.05 -18.61
CA LEU A 851 -11.17 -33.80 -17.18
C LEU A 851 -12.14 -34.68 -16.40
N ASN A 852 -11.73 -35.12 -15.21
CA ASN A 852 -12.58 -35.86 -14.28
C ASN A 852 -13.45 -34.89 -13.47
N GLY A 853 -14.72 -34.76 -13.84
CA GLY A 853 -15.68 -33.88 -13.18
C GLY A 853 -15.95 -34.26 -11.71
N LYS A 854 -16.04 -33.27 -10.80
CA LYS A 854 -16.31 -33.47 -9.36
C LYS A 854 -17.22 -32.40 -8.75
N THR A 855 -18.43 -32.73 -8.30
CA THR A 855 -19.32 -31.72 -7.67
C THR A 855 -19.04 -31.51 -6.19
N ILE A 856 -19.37 -30.33 -5.64
CA ILE A 856 -19.37 -30.06 -4.19
C ILE A 856 -20.78 -30.32 -3.64
N ASN A 857 -21.03 -31.49 -3.06
CA ASN A 857 -22.37 -31.85 -2.53
C ASN A 857 -23.50 -31.64 -3.57
N GLY A 858 -23.25 -31.97 -4.84
CA GLY A 858 -24.20 -31.77 -5.94
C GLY A 858 -24.30 -30.33 -6.45
N LYS A 859 -23.46 -29.41 -5.96
CA LYS A 859 -23.40 -28.00 -6.37
C LYS A 859 -22.09 -27.66 -7.09
N GLY A 860 -22.13 -26.60 -7.88
CA GLY A 860 -20.97 -26.03 -8.59
C GLY A 860 -20.21 -25.00 -7.76
N LEU A 861 -19.24 -24.37 -8.41
CA LEU A 861 -18.41 -23.28 -7.86
C LEU A 861 -18.46 -22.06 -8.79
N LYS A 862 -19.00 -20.95 -8.27
CA LYS A 862 -18.94 -19.62 -8.87
C LYS A 862 -17.72 -18.88 -8.30
N VAL A 863 -16.94 -18.25 -9.17
CA VAL A 863 -15.71 -17.54 -8.79
C VAL A 863 -15.83 -16.08 -9.17
N ILE A 864 -15.71 -15.19 -8.20
CA ILE A 864 -15.67 -13.73 -8.40
C ILE A 864 -14.23 -13.28 -8.45
N ILE A 865 -13.86 -12.47 -9.42
CA ILE A 865 -12.50 -11.92 -9.53
C ILE A 865 -12.49 -10.51 -8.94
N THR A 866 -11.48 -10.18 -8.15
CA THR A 866 -11.18 -8.79 -7.80
C THR A 866 -9.73 -8.41 -8.08
N ASN A 867 -9.52 -7.18 -8.50
CA ASN A 867 -8.20 -6.60 -8.71
C ASN A 867 -7.86 -5.60 -7.60
N ASP A 868 -6.82 -5.90 -6.83
CA ASP A 868 -6.28 -5.02 -5.78
C ASP A 868 -5.29 -3.96 -6.29
N GLU A 869 -5.00 -3.99 -7.59
CA GLU A 869 -4.12 -3.05 -8.31
C GLU A 869 -2.67 -2.99 -7.81
N ASN A 870 -2.26 -3.94 -6.95
CA ASN A 870 -1.03 -3.90 -6.16
C ASN A 870 -0.92 -2.63 -5.30
N ASP A 871 -2.05 -2.04 -4.89
CA ASP A 871 -2.14 -0.84 -4.06
C ASP A 871 -2.85 -1.14 -2.73
N LYS A 872 -2.23 -0.75 -1.61
CA LYS A 872 -2.74 -1.10 -0.27
C LYS A 872 -4.12 -0.51 0.03
N SER A 873 -4.41 0.70 -0.46
CA SER A 873 -5.69 1.39 -0.21
C SER A 873 -6.78 0.73 -1.03
N LYS A 874 -6.50 0.46 -2.32
CA LYS A 874 -7.41 -0.27 -3.20
C LYS A 874 -7.66 -1.70 -2.70
N ALA A 875 -6.64 -2.44 -2.29
CA ALA A 875 -6.77 -3.75 -1.70
C ALA A 875 -7.73 -3.77 -0.51
N LYS A 876 -7.60 -2.81 0.42
CA LYS A 876 -8.52 -2.65 1.56
C LYS A 876 -9.94 -2.36 1.11
N GLN A 877 -10.10 -1.43 0.16
CA GLN A 877 -11.42 -1.10 -0.41
C GLN A 877 -12.10 -2.33 -1.02
N ARG A 878 -11.36 -3.17 -1.78
CA ARG A 878 -11.89 -4.41 -2.37
C ARG A 878 -12.20 -5.45 -1.31
N ALA A 879 -11.33 -5.64 -0.33
CA ALA A 879 -11.58 -6.56 0.78
C ALA A 879 -12.85 -6.19 1.57
N GLU A 880 -13.08 -4.90 1.83
CA GLU A 880 -14.32 -4.42 2.47
C GLU A 880 -15.55 -4.66 1.60
N ALA A 881 -15.45 -4.43 0.29
CA ALA A 881 -16.55 -4.66 -0.65
C ALA A 881 -16.91 -6.15 -0.74
N LEU A 882 -15.92 -7.04 -0.89
CA LEU A 882 -16.13 -8.49 -0.88
C LEU A 882 -16.74 -8.97 0.45
N SER A 883 -16.28 -8.42 1.57
CA SER A 883 -16.76 -8.85 2.89
C SER A 883 -18.23 -8.55 3.13
N LYS A 884 -18.78 -7.51 2.47
CA LYS A 884 -20.21 -7.13 2.52
C LYS A 884 -21.14 -8.06 1.74
N LEU A 885 -20.59 -8.94 0.88
CA LEU A 885 -21.34 -9.90 0.08
C LEU A 885 -21.44 -11.25 0.79
N PRO A 886 -22.55 -11.56 1.50
CA PRO A 886 -22.65 -12.74 2.38
C PRO A 886 -22.54 -14.08 1.65
N GLU A 887 -22.81 -14.11 0.35
CA GLU A 887 -22.69 -15.28 -0.52
C GLU A 887 -21.23 -15.72 -0.75
N ILE A 888 -20.26 -14.83 -0.58
CA ILE A 888 -18.84 -15.16 -0.72
C ILE A 888 -18.36 -15.87 0.54
N LEU A 889 -17.94 -17.12 0.39
CA LEU A 889 -17.60 -18.02 1.50
C LEU A 889 -16.10 -18.08 1.81
N GLY A 890 -15.24 -17.67 0.86
CA GLY A 890 -13.79 -17.64 1.03
C GLY A 890 -13.10 -16.87 -0.09
N VAL A 891 -11.86 -16.48 0.15
CA VAL A 891 -11.01 -15.70 -0.76
C VAL A 891 -9.70 -16.44 -0.99
N VAL A 892 -9.35 -16.65 -2.26
CA VAL A 892 -8.01 -17.07 -2.67
C VAL A 892 -7.20 -15.83 -3.05
N GLY A 893 -6.14 -15.56 -2.30
CA GLY A 893 -5.36 -14.33 -2.44
C GLY A 893 -4.90 -13.81 -1.08
N HIS A 894 -4.37 -12.61 -0.97
CA HIS A 894 -3.72 -11.87 -2.05
C HIS A 894 -2.36 -12.54 -2.37
N TYR A 895 -1.76 -12.24 -3.53
CA TYR A 895 -0.43 -12.81 -3.86
C TYR A 895 0.72 -12.09 -3.13
N PRO A 896 0.89 -10.76 -3.22
CA PRO A 896 1.97 -10.07 -2.53
C PRO A 896 1.73 -10.05 -1.01
N SER A 897 2.81 -10.12 -0.23
CA SER A 897 2.69 -9.97 1.22
C SER A 897 2.21 -8.58 1.62
N GLU A 898 2.57 -7.54 0.86
CA GLU A 898 2.09 -6.17 1.04
C GLU A 898 0.56 -6.08 1.08
N MET A 899 -0.11 -6.73 0.10
CA MET A 899 -1.57 -6.70 -0.03
C MET A 899 -2.24 -7.63 0.99
N THR A 900 -1.64 -8.79 1.25
CA THR A 900 -2.16 -9.74 2.25
C THR A 900 -2.15 -9.11 3.65
N VAL A 901 -1.03 -8.52 4.08
CA VAL A 901 -0.94 -7.84 5.38
C VAL A 901 -1.88 -6.64 5.46
N ALA A 902 -2.08 -5.92 4.36
CA ALA A 902 -2.99 -4.78 4.33
C ALA A 902 -4.47 -5.18 4.51
N THR A 903 -4.86 -6.42 4.17
CA THR A 903 -6.26 -6.86 4.09
C THR A 903 -6.64 -7.94 5.09
N VAL A 904 -5.67 -8.68 5.64
CA VAL A 904 -5.93 -9.85 6.50
C VAL A 904 -6.82 -9.53 7.71
N ASP A 905 -6.66 -8.36 8.34
CA ASP A 905 -7.48 -7.96 9.49
C ASP A 905 -8.94 -7.64 9.10
N ILE A 906 -9.19 -7.22 7.86
CA ILE A 906 -10.56 -6.99 7.34
C ILE A 906 -11.26 -8.34 7.19
N TYR A 907 -10.62 -9.28 6.51
CA TYR A 907 -11.17 -10.63 6.34
C TYR A 907 -11.36 -11.33 7.69
N ASP A 908 -10.42 -11.17 8.62
CA ASP A 908 -10.53 -11.73 9.97
C ASP A 908 -11.75 -11.20 10.73
N ARG A 909 -11.94 -9.86 10.73
CA ARG A 909 -13.09 -9.20 11.38
C ARG A 909 -14.43 -9.66 10.82
N GLU A 910 -14.51 -9.87 9.50
CA GLU A 910 -15.76 -10.20 8.79
C GLU A 910 -15.98 -11.73 8.65
N ASN A 911 -15.19 -12.53 9.40
CA ASN A 911 -15.17 -13.99 9.36
C ASN A 911 -14.89 -14.61 7.99
N LEU A 912 -14.39 -13.84 7.02
CA LEU A 912 -14.17 -14.32 5.67
C LEU A 912 -12.80 -15.01 5.59
N VAL A 913 -12.77 -16.26 5.13
CA VAL A 913 -11.53 -17.03 5.03
C VAL A 913 -10.64 -16.48 3.92
N LEU A 914 -9.36 -16.26 4.22
CA LEU A 914 -8.33 -15.89 3.25
C LEU A 914 -7.29 -17.01 3.17
N ILE A 915 -7.12 -17.63 1.99
CA ILE A 915 -6.02 -18.55 1.70
C ILE A 915 -5.07 -17.92 0.68
N SER A 916 -3.88 -17.51 1.13
CA SER A 916 -2.87 -16.91 0.24
C SER A 916 -1.99 -17.96 -0.42
N PRO A 917 -1.87 -17.96 -1.77
CA PRO A 917 -0.94 -18.82 -2.49
C PRO A 917 0.46 -18.20 -2.67
N GLY A 918 0.70 -16.98 -2.17
CA GLY A 918 1.93 -16.24 -2.47
C GLY A 918 2.59 -15.50 -1.30
N SER A 919 1.87 -15.22 -0.22
CA SER A 919 2.42 -14.41 0.88
C SER A 919 3.28 -15.22 1.84
N THR A 920 4.60 -15.00 1.77
CA THR A 920 5.58 -15.74 2.60
C THR A 920 6.01 -15.02 3.87
N THR A 921 5.63 -13.75 4.06
CA THR A 921 6.10 -12.91 5.19
C THR A 921 5.93 -13.60 6.55
N GLN A 922 6.89 -13.36 7.44
CA GLN A 922 6.88 -13.91 8.80
C GLN A 922 5.83 -13.22 9.70
N GLU A 923 5.39 -12.01 9.34
CA GLU A 923 4.38 -11.26 10.10
C GLU A 923 3.08 -12.07 10.28
N LEU A 924 2.67 -12.80 9.24
CA LEU A 924 1.45 -13.62 9.25
C LEU A 924 1.60 -14.87 10.14
N THR A 925 2.83 -15.32 10.37
CA THR A 925 3.15 -16.42 11.30
C THR A 925 3.20 -15.91 12.74
N GLU A 926 3.88 -14.79 12.97
CA GLU A 926 4.12 -14.19 14.29
C GLU A 926 2.84 -13.61 14.89
N TYR A 927 1.96 -13.08 14.03
CA TYR A 927 0.67 -12.51 14.41
C TYR A 927 -0.44 -13.26 13.67
N PRO A 928 -0.76 -14.48 14.07
CA PRO A 928 -1.72 -15.30 13.35
C PRO A 928 -3.13 -14.72 13.44
N ARG A 929 -3.85 -14.72 12.31
CA ARG A 929 -5.27 -14.35 12.25
C ARG A 929 -6.12 -15.62 12.22
N LYS A 930 -7.32 -15.55 12.81
CA LYS A 930 -8.23 -16.69 12.89
C LYS A 930 -8.55 -17.21 11.49
N ASN A 931 -8.83 -16.31 10.54
CA ASN A 931 -9.35 -16.65 9.21
C ASN A 931 -8.29 -16.66 8.11
N PHE A 932 -7.01 -16.58 8.46
CA PHE A 932 -5.90 -16.63 7.50
C PHE A 932 -5.28 -18.03 7.42
N LEU A 933 -5.01 -18.48 6.20
CA LEU A 933 -4.15 -19.61 5.88
C LEU A 933 -3.27 -19.30 4.65
N ARG A 934 -2.25 -20.13 4.41
CA ARG A 934 -1.48 -20.07 3.15
C ARG A 934 -1.06 -21.44 2.64
N THR A 935 -1.05 -21.60 1.32
CA THR A 935 -0.55 -22.82 0.66
C THR A 935 0.93 -22.75 0.29
N VAL A 936 1.50 -21.55 0.23
CA VAL A 936 2.95 -21.31 0.10
C VAL A 936 3.66 -21.49 1.46
N PHE A 937 4.98 -21.69 1.44
CA PHE A 937 5.80 -21.71 2.66
C PHE A 937 5.92 -20.35 3.34
N SER A 938 6.22 -20.33 4.65
CA SER A 938 6.77 -19.17 5.36
C SER A 938 8.23 -18.89 4.98
N VAL A 939 8.69 -17.68 5.30
CA VAL A 939 10.13 -17.38 5.44
C VAL A 939 10.81 -18.35 6.42
N GLU A 940 10.22 -18.60 7.58
CA GLU A 940 10.73 -19.56 8.56
C GLU A 940 10.89 -20.98 7.99
N GLN A 941 9.93 -21.45 7.20
CA GLN A 941 10.00 -22.76 6.56
C GLN A 941 11.02 -22.82 5.41
N GLN A 942 11.24 -21.70 4.71
CA GLN A 942 12.22 -21.60 3.61
C GLN A 942 13.66 -21.45 4.11
N SER A 943 13.86 -20.74 5.23
CA SER A 943 15.18 -20.35 5.74
C SER A 943 16.15 -21.52 5.97
N PRO A 944 15.75 -22.68 6.52
CA PRO A 944 16.61 -23.84 6.69
C PRO A 944 17.26 -24.32 5.39
N ALA A 945 16.51 -24.34 4.28
CA ALA A 945 17.03 -24.81 2.99
C ALA A 945 18.11 -23.85 2.43
N ILE A 946 17.89 -22.54 2.56
CA ILE A 946 18.85 -21.52 2.15
C ILE A 946 20.10 -21.58 3.02
N ALA A 947 19.95 -21.65 4.35
CA ALA A 947 21.07 -21.71 5.28
C ALA A 947 21.93 -22.97 5.08
N LYS A 948 21.29 -24.13 4.86
CA LYS A 948 21.96 -25.39 4.55
C LYS A 948 22.74 -25.28 3.25
N PHE A 949 22.14 -24.73 2.19
CA PHE A 949 22.84 -24.51 0.93
C PHE A 949 24.09 -23.63 1.10
N LEU A 950 23.97 -22.49 1.81
CA LEU A 950 25.12 -21.62 2.08
C LEU A 950 26.22 -22.34 2.87
N GLN A 951 25.84 -23.11 3.89
CA GLN A 951 26.78 -23.92 4.67
C GLN A 951 27.49 -24.99 3.83
N GLU A 952 26.78 -25.68 2.94
CA GLU A 952 27.35 -26.66 2.01
C GLU A 952 28.36 -26.03 1.03
N LYS A 953 28.15 -24.75 0.69
CA LYS A 953 29.11 -23.94 -0.07
C LYS A 953 30.18 -23.28 0.78
N SER A 954 30.27 -23.60 2.07
CA SER A 954 31.21 -22.98 3.02
C SER A 954 31.07 -21.45 3.13
N ILE A 955 29.90 -20.91 2.82
CA ILE A 955 29.58 -19.49 2.92
C ILE A 955 29.10 -19.20 4.34
N LYS A 956 29.85 -18.37 5.07
CA LYS A 956 29.53 -17.93 6.44
C LYS A 956 29.09 -16.48 6.54
N LYS A 957 29.29 -15.70 5.48
CA LYS A 957 28.88 -14.29 5.40
C LYS A 957 27.97 -14.11 4.18
N ALA A 958 26.78 -13.59 4.41
CA ALA A 958 25.84 -13.24 3.36
C ALA A 958 25.57 -11.73 3.39
N VAL A 959 25.26 -11.15 2.23
CA VAL A 959 24.87 -9.75 2.09
C VAL A 959 23.51 -9.68 1.43
N SER A 960 22.57 -9.00 2.10
CA SER A 960 21.19 -8.88 1.64
C SER A 960 20.95 -7.54 0.95
N PHE A 961 20.41 -7.60 -0.26
CA PHE A 961 19.79 -6.47 -0.96
C PHE A 961 18.28 -6.62 -0.87
N TYR A 962 17.60 -5.54 -0.50
CA TYR A 962 16.22 -5.57 -0.03
C TYR A 962 15.47 -4.33 -0.53
N SER A 963 14.15 -4.40 -0.46
CA SER A 963 13.24 -3.30 -0.73
C SER A 963 12.74 -2.73 0.59
N GLU A 964 13.19 -1.53 0.95
CA GLU A 964 12.87 -0.92 2.24
C GLU A 964 11.36 -0.65 2.40
N GLY A 965 10.82 -0.96 3.58
CA GLY A 965 9.40 -0.80 3.89
C GLY A 965 8.51 -1.87 3.24
N SER A 966 9.09 -2.96 2.72
CA SER A 966 8.37 -4.12 2.19
C SER A 966 8.18 -5.16 3.30
N PRO A 967 6.93 -5.50 3.70
CA PRO A 967 6.66 -6.60 4.62
C PRO A 967 7.25 -7.94 4.16
N PHE A 968 7.41 -8.15 2.85
CA PHE A 968 8.08 -9.32 2.29
C PHE A 968 9.61 -9.25 2.48
N SER A 969 10.24 -8.19 1.97
CA SER A 969 11.70 -8.08 1.92
C SER A 969 12.33 -7.89 3.31
N ASP A 970 11.73 -7.04 4.15
CA ASP A 970 12.22 -6.76 5.49
C ASP A 970 12.05 -7.97 6.42
N SER A 971 10.92 -8.70 6.32
CA SER A 971 10.71 -9.91 7.13
C SER A 971 11.68 -11.00 6.74
N PHE A 972 11.92 -11.22 5.45
CA PHE A 972 12.93 -12.18 5.00
C PHE A 972 14.30 -11.87 5.60
N TYR A 973 14.78 -10.63 5.46
CA TYR A 973 16.08 -10.23 6.00
C TYR A 973 16.16 -10.46 7.51
N LYS A 974 15.18 -9.98 8.28
CA LYS A 974 15.17 -10.08 9.76
C LYS A 974 15.16 -11.54 10.21
N SER A 975 14.20 -12.33 9.72
CA SER A 975 14.01 -13.72 10.13
C SER A 975 15.17 -14.60 9.66
N PHE A 976 15.61 -14.48 8.40
CA PHE A 976 16.74 -15.26 7.89
C PHE A 976 18.04 -14.92 8.62
N ARG A 977 18.32 -13.64 8.90
CA ARG A 977 19.49 -13.23 9.69
C ARG A 977 19.50 -13.86 11.08
N ASN A 978 18.36 -13.85 11.77
CA ASN A 978 18.25 -14.42 13.11
C ASN A 978 18.46 -15.93 13.08
N PHE A 979 17.87 -16.60 12.10
CA PHE A 979 18.02 -18.05 11.90
C PHE A 979 19.45 -18.45 11.54
N PHE A 980 20.05 -17.79 10.54
CA PHE A 980 21.39 -18.15 10.02
C PHE A 980 22.50 -17.95 11.06
N LYS A 981 22.30 -17.08 12.06
CA LYS A 981 23.23 -16.87 13.18
C LYS A 981 23.24 -17.99 14.21
N GLN A 982 22.19 -18.78 14.30
CA GLN A 982 22.04 -19.82 15.32
C GLN A 982 22.78 -21.11 14.94
N SER A 983 22.95 -22.00 15.92
CA SER A 983 23.44 -23.36 15.68
C SER A 983 22.47 -24.11 14.74
N PRO A 984 22.94 -24.89 13.75
CA PRO A 984 24.32 -25.28 13.47
C PRO A 984 25.05 -24.38 12.44
N PHE A 985 24.43 -23.28 11.99
CA PHE A 985 24.93 -22.51 10.84
C PHE A 985 26.01 -21.50 11.22
N TYR A 986 25.85 -20.78 12.34
CA TYR A 986 26.78 -19.76 12.86
C TYR A 986 27.23 -18.74 11.79
N GLY A 987 26.33 -18.40 10.86
CA GLY A 987 26.57 -17.46 9.79
C GLY A 987 26.23 -16.02 10.18
N THR A 988 26.59 -15.07 9.32
CA THR A 988 26.26 -13.65 9.47
C THR A 988 25.59 -13.14 8.21
N VAL A 989 24.60 -12.26 8.39
CA VAL A 989 23.95 -11.55 7.28
C VAL A 989 24.13 -10.06 7.53
N ALA A 990 24.78 -9.38 6.58
CA ALA A 990 24.92 -7.94 6.57
C ALA A 990 23.85 -7.32 5.66
N LYS A 991 23.44 -6.11 6.01
CA LYS A 991 22.53 -5.27 5.22
C LYS A 991 23.32 -4.13 4.64
N VAL A 992 23.12 -3.82 3.37
CA VAL A 992 23.71 -2.62 2.75
C VAL A 992 22.62 -1.57 2.65
N ASN A 993 22.42 -0.82 3.73
CA ASN A 993 21.30 0.12 3.89
C ASN A 993 21.24 1.17 2.76
N GLU A 994 22.38 1.56 2.20
CA GLU A 994 22.46 2.56 1.13
C GLU A 994 21.80 2.10 -0.19
N PHE A 995 21.77 0.78 -0.45
CA PHE A 995 21.36 0.16 -1.72
C PHE A 995 20.00 -0.53 -1.61
N ASN A 996 18.97 0.27 -1.36
CA ASN A 996 17.56 -0.12 -1.44
C ASN A 996 17.14 -0.37 -2.90
N LEU A 997 16.65 -1.58 -3.20
CA LEU A 997 16.27 -2.01 -4.55
C LEU A 997 15.12 -1.19 -5.16
N ARG A 998 14.27 -0.53 -4.34
CA ARG A 998 13.18 0.34 -4.81
C ARG A 998 13.65 1.69 -5.36
N LYS A 999 14.89 2.12 -5.09
CA LYS A 999 15.36 3.45 -5.53
C LYS A 999 15.33 3.55 -7.07
N PRO A 1000 14.67 4.57 -7.66
CA PRO A 1000 14.64 4.76 -9.11
C PRO A 1000 16.05 4.89 -9.72
N ASN A 1001 16.95 5.56 -9.01
CA ASN A 1001 18.36 5.77 -9.40
C ASN A 1001 19.31 4.81 -8.67
N PHE A 1002 18.92 3.54 -8.52
CA PHE A 1002 19.77 2.52 -7.93
C PHE A 1002 21.12 2.44 -8.68
N ASP A 1003 22.23 2.62 -7.97
CA ASP A 1003 23.59 2.55 -8.54
C ASP A 1003 24.18 1.16 -8.30
N GLU A 1004 23.90 0.24 -9.22
CA GLU A 1004 24.37 -1.14 -9.13
C GLU A 1004 25.91 -1.28 -9.11
N LYS A 1005 26.64 -0.31 -9.70
CA LYS A 1005 28.10 -0.32 -9.72
C LYS A 1005 28.66 0.02 -8.35
N LYS A 1006 28.14 1.08 -7.71
CA LYS A 1006 28.51 1.42 -6.33
C LYS A 1006 28.14 0.30 -5.35
N ALA A 1007 26.99 -0.35 -5.54
CA ALA A 1007 26.57 -1.47 -4.71
C ALA A 1007 27.60 -2.61 -4.71
N ILE A 1008 28.04 -3.01 -5.90
CA ILE A 1008 29.06 -4.05 -6.07
C ILE A 1008 30.46 -3.56 -5.66
N GLN A 1009 30.78 -2.28 -5.83
CA GLN A 1009 32.05 -1.71 -5.36
C GLN A 1009 32.14 -1.67 -3.83
N GLU A 1010 31.07 -1.28 -3.12
CA GLU A 1010 31.06 -1.25 -1.66
C GLU A 1010 31.15 -2.67 -1.07
N LEU A 1011 30.49 -3.65 -1.71
CA LEU A 1011 30.70 -5.07 -1.41
C LEU A 1011 32.19 -5.48 -1.47
N ARG A 1012 32.94 -4.92 -2.43
CA ARG A 1012 34.37 -5.19 -2.63
C ARG A 1012 35.28 -4.36 -1.73
N ARG A 1013 34.80 -3.24 -1.16
CA ARG A 1013 35.59 -2.26 -0.39
C ARG A 1013 35.66 -2.55 1.11
N GLN A 1014 34.80 -3.40 1.66
CA GLN A 1014 34.88 -3.79 3.08
C GLN A 1014 36.15 -4.62 3.33
N GLU A 1015 37.24 -3.95 3.73
CA GLU A 1015 38.64 -4.44 3.87
C GLU A 1015 38.87 -5.58 4.89
N GLU A 1016 37.83 -6.13 5.51
CA GLU A 1016 37.92 -7.38 6.30
C GLU A 1016 37.45 -8.63 5.54
N ILE A 1017 37.08 -8.53 4.26
CA ILE A 1017 36.72 -9.68 3.44
C ILE A 1017 37.99 -10.25 2.79
N THR A 1018 38.90 -10.75 3.64
CA THR A 1018 39.98 -11.62 3.17
C THR A 1018 39.42 -13.04 3.00
N ALA A 1019 39.55 -13.60 1.79
CA ALA A 1019 39.44 -15.03 1.46
C ALA A 1019 38.18 -15.82 1.91
N THR A 1020 37.04 -15.18 2.18
CA THR A 1020 35.77 -15.87 2.46
C THR A 1020 34.78 -15.66 1.33
N GLU A 1021 34.27 -16.76 0.74
CA GLU A 1021 33.17 -16.70 -0.24
C GLU A 1021 31.94 -16.05 0.43
N ILE A 1022 31.44 -14.95 -0.15
CA ILE A 1022 30.21 -14.30 0.32
C ILE A 1022 29.01 -14.80 -0.49
N GLY A 1023 27.84 -14.88 0.16
CA GLY A 1023 26.56 -15.13 -0.51
C GLY A 1023 25.80 -13.83 -0.71
N LEU A 1024 25.16 -13.64 -1.86
CA LEU A 1024 24.25 -12.51 -2.10
C LEU A 1024 22.81 -12.98 -1.97
N LEU A 1025 22.00 -12.28 -1.17
CA LEU A 1025 20.57 -12.52 -1.02
C LEU A 1025 19.81 -11.38 -1.70
N LEU A 1026 19.06 -11.68 -2.76
CA LEU A 1026 18.33 -10.70 -3.56
C LEU A 1026 16.82 -10.91 -3.42
N PHE A 1027 16.18 -10.11 -2.57
CA PHE A 1027 14.75 -10.24 -2.27
C PHE A 1027 13.99 -8.98 -2.65
N PRO A 1028 13.89 -8.66 -3.96
CA PRO A 1028 13.07 -7.54 -4.41
C PRO A 1028 11.60 -7.81 -4.11
N ASP A 1029 10.89 -6.75 -3.74
CA ASP A 1029 9.44 -6.76 -3.70
C ASP A 1029 8.84 -6.70 -5.12
N THR A 1030 7.51 -6.70 -5.20
CA THR A 1030 6.78 -6.72 -6.47
C THR A 1030 6.46 -5.32 -7.02
N ILE A 1031 6.84 -4.25 -6.31
CA ILE A 1031 6.51 -2.86 -6.66
C ILE A 1031 7.68 -2.18 -7.38
N GLY A 1032 7.37 -1.50 -8.48
CA GLY A 1032 8.34 -0.67 -9.22
C GLY A 1032 9.45 -1.49 -9.89
N ASN A 1033 10.68 -0.94 -9.90
CA ASN A 1033 11.80 -1.47 -10.67
C ASN A 1033 12.73 -2.43 -9.88
N ALA A 1034 12.34 -2.84 -8.67
CA ALA A 1034 13.20 -3.59 -7.76
C ALA A 1034 13.72 -4.92 -8.34
N GLN A 1035 12.89 -5.64 -9.09
CA GLN A 1035 13.29 -6.89 -9.75
C GLN A 1035 14.36 -6.68 -10.82
N ASN A 1036 14.24 -5.63 -11.64
CA ASN A 1036 15.24 -5.31 -12.65
C ASN A 1036 16.56 -4.88 -11.99
N ASN A 1037 16.50 -4.12 -10.89
CA ASN A 1037 17.69 -3.76 -10.12
C ASN A 1037 18.39 -5.01 -9.55
N ALA A 1038 17.63 -6.00 -9.06
CA ALA A 1038 18.20 -7.29 -8.64
C ALA A 1038 18.86 -8.04 -9.81
N ILE A 1039 18.25 -8.07 -11.00
CA ILE A 1039 18.83 -8.71 -12.19
C ILE A 1039 20.13 -8.02 -12.62
N LYS A 1040 20.20 -6.69 -12.56
CA LYS A 1040 21.44 -5.93 -12.81
C LYS A 1040 22.57 -6.32 -11.85
N LEU A 1041 22.27 -6.52 -10.56
CA LEU A 1041 23.24 -7.01 -9.59
C LEU A 1041 23.73 -8.43 -9.91
N ILE A 1042 22.85 -9.33 -10.38
CA ILE A 1042 23.25 -10.67 -10.83
C ILE A 1042 24.24 -10.55 -12.00
N LYS A 1043 23.91 -9.72 -13.00
CA LYS A 1043 24.79 -9.48 -14.16
C LYS A 1043 26.16 -8.93 -13.75
N LEU A 1044 26.21 -7.97 -12.84
CA LEU A 1044 27.46 -7.37 -12.37
C LEU A 1044 28.28 -8.26 -11.43
N ASN A 1045 27.63 -9.18 -10.71
CA ASN A 1045 28.31 -10.20 -9.92
C ASN A 1045 29.10 -11.17 -10.83
N ASP A 1046 28.67 -11.36 -12.08
CA ASP A 1046 29.40 -12.11 -13.12
C ASP A 1046 29.90 -13.48 -12.65
N GLY A 1047 29.03 -14.22 -11.94
CA GLY A 1047 29.35 -15.56 -11.42
C GLY A 1047 30.41 -15.62 -10.30
N GLN A 1048 30.86 -14.49 -9.75
CA GLN A 1048 31.87 -14.44 -8.69
C GLN A 1048 31.35 -15.06 -7.40
N ASN A 1049 30.21 -14.56 -6.90
CA ASN A 1049 29.57 -15.02 -5.66
C ASN A 1049 28.31 -15.85 -5.93
N TRP A 1050 27.95 -16.72 -4.99
CA TRP A 1050 26.64 -17.39 -5.02
C TRP A 1050 25.53 -16.40 -4.74
N VAL A 1051 24.48 -16.45 -5.54
CA VAL A 1051 23.31 -15.56 -5.44
C VAL A 1051 22.06 -16.39 -5.20
N ILE A 1052 21.34 -16.08 -4.11
CA ILE A 1052 20.03 -16.62 -3.82
C ILE A 1052 19.00 -15.52 -4.07
N GLY A 1053 18.14 -15.72 -5.07
CA GLY A 1053 17.05 -14.80 -5.39
C GLY A 1053 15.73 -15.19 -4.72
N SER A 1054 14.84 -14.23 -4.51
CA SER A 1054 13.45 -14.53 -4.15
C SER A 1054 12.74 -15.30 -5.27
N TRP A 1055 11.72 -16.09 -4.92
CA TRP A 1055 10.93 -16.85 -5.89
C TRP A 1055 10.21 -15.97 -6.93
N GLY A 1056 9.95 -14.69 -6.60
CA GLY A 1056 9.46 -13.70 -7.56
C GLY A 1056 10.40 -13.42 -8.74
N LEU A 1057 11.69 -13.79 -8.64
CA LEU A 1057 12.65 -13.72 -9.75
C LEU A 1057 12.57 -14.92 -10.71
N ARG A 1058 11.76 -15.95 -10.42
CA ARG A 1058 11.43 -17.01 -11.39
C ARG A 1058 10.36 -16.50 -12.35
N SER A 1059 10.75 -15.57 -13.23
CA SER A 1059 9.83 -14.86 -14.11
C SER A 1059 10.28 -14.88 -15.58
N PRO A 1060 9.36 -14.71 -16.54
CA PRO A 1060 9.72 -14.47 -17.93
C PRO A 1060 10.62 -13.25 -18.11
N ASN A 1061 10.43 -12.18 -17.33
CA ASN A 1061 11.26 -10.98 -17.37
C ASN A 1061 12.74 -11.32 -17.07
N THR A 1062 13.00 -12.17 -16.07
CA THR A 1062 14.35 -12.63 -15.76
C THR A 1062 14.97 -13.38 -16.94
N LEU A 1063 14.25 -14.30 -17.58
CA LEU A 1063 14.74 -15.04 -18.76
C LEU A 1063 14.98 -14.14 -19.98
N LYS A 1064 14.13 -13.13 -20.23
CA LYS A 1064 14.33 -12.15 -21.32
C LYS A 1064 15.62 -11.35 -21.17
N GLN A 1065 16.10 -11.20 -19.95
CA GLN A 1065 17.33 -10.46 -19.64
C GLN A 1065 18.57 -11.35 -19.62
N VAL A 1066 18.48 -12.65 -19.87
CA VAL A 1066 19.65 -13.52 -19.99
C VAL A 1066 20.16 -13.46 -21.43
N ASP A 1067 21.30 -12.78 -21.65
CA ASP A 1067 21.96 -12.72 -22.97
C ASP A 1067 23.03 -13.82 -23.09
N ASN A 1068 23.60 -14.21 -21.96
CA ASN A 1068 24.54 -15.33 -21.80
C ASN A 1068 24.42 -15.89 -20.37
N LEU A 1069 24.74 -17.18 -20.18
CA LEU A 1069 24.58 -17.85 -18.88
C LEU A 1069 25.63 -17.49 -17.84
N GLN A 1070 26.77 -16.91 -18.23
CA GLN A 1070 27.95 -16.78 -17.36
C GLN A 1070 27.62 -16.09 -16.02
N PRO A 1071 26.98 -14.90 -16.02
CA PRO A 1071 26.60 -14.21 -14.78
C PRO A 1071 25.60 -14.98 -13.90
N PHE A 1072 24.85 -15.92 -14.48
CA PHE A 1072 23.77 -16.65 -13.83
C PHE A 1072 24.18 -18.06 -13.36
N GLN A 1073 25.42 -18.51 -13.63
CA GLN A 1073 25.86 -19.87 -13.26
C GLN A 1073 25.76 -20.17 -11.77
N LYS A 1074 25.96 -19.16 -10.91
CA LYS A 1074 25.83 -19.25 -9.46
C LYS A 1074 24.54 -18.61 -8.91
N PHE A 1075 23.52 -18.44 -9.75
CA PHE A 1075 22.22 -17.89 -9.36
C PHE A 1075 21.20 -19.01 -9.15
N LEU A 1076 20.65 -19.09 -7.94
CA LEU A 1076 19.63 -20.05 -7.56
C LEU A 1076 18.38 -19.35 -7.00
N ILE A 1077 17.24 -19.99 -7.18
CA ILE A 1077 15.96 -19.52 -6.64
C ILE A 1077 15.29 -20.66 -5.86
N PRO A 1078 14.99 -20.46 -4.56
CA PRO A 1078 14.15 -21.39 -3.80
C PRO A 1078 12.68 -21.20 -4.20
N VAL A 1079 12.03 -22.27 -4.62
CA VAL A 1079 10.64 -22.30 -5.09
C VAL A 1079 9.82 -23.35 -4.35
N PRO A 1080 8.50 -23.12 -4.16
CA PRO A 1080 7.65 -24.05 -3.41
C PRO A 1080 7.26 -25.30 -4.21
N TRP A 1081 7.43 -25.28 -5.53
CA TRP A 1081 7.05 -26.36 -6.45
C TRP A 1081 7.64 -26.12 -7.85
N ASP A 1082 7.89 -27.19 -8.61
CA ASP A 1082 8.19 -27.15 -10.04
C ASP A 1082 7.47 -28.28 -10.79
N SER A 1083 6.97 -27.99 -12.00
CA SER A 1083 6.28 -28.97 -12.85
C SER A 1083 7.12 -30.24 -13.15
N LEU A 1084 8.45 -30.11 -13.21
CA LEU A 1084 9.35 -31.23 -13.50
C LEU A 1084 9.56 -32.17 -12.31
N THR A 1085 9.10 -31.76 -11.13
CA THR A 1085 9.22 -32.52 -9.87
C THR A 1085 7.87 -32.72 -9.18
N SER A 1086 6.78 -32.34 -9.86
CA SER A 1086 5.43 -32.40 -9.29
C SER A 1086 5.12 -33.78 -8.71
N PRO A 1087 4.67 -33.87 -7.45
CA PRO A 1087 4.23 -35.14 -6.86
C PRO A 1087 2.90 -35.62 -7.46
N ASN A 1088 2.16 -34.75 -8.15
CA ASN A 1088 0.89 -35.06 -8.78
C ASN A 1088 0.99 -34.95 -10.31
N GLN A 1089 1.06 -36.11 -10.97
CA GLN A 1089 1.17 -36.20 -12.43
C GLN A 1089 -0.18 -36.07 -13.13
N ASP A 1090 -1.28 -36.43 -12.45
CA ASP A 1090 -2.64 -36.27 -12.99
C ASP A 1090 -2.98 -34.78 -13.14
N PHE A 1091 -2.62 -33.95 -12.16
CA PHE A 1091 -2.73 -32.49 -12.26
C PHE A 1091 -2.04 -31.94 -13.53
N LEU A 1092 -0.82 -32.38 -13.85
CA LEU A 1092 -0.10 -31.92 -15.04
C LEU A 1092 -0.72 -32.42 -16.35
N LYS A 1093 -1.29 -33.63 -16.33
CA LYS A 1093 -2.03 -34.18 -17.47
C LYS A 1093 -3.29 -33.34 -17.74
N ASP A 1094 -4.01 -32.98 -16.68
CA ASP A 1094 -5.21 -32.15 -16.76
C ASP A 1094 -4.90 -30.72 -17.19
N VAL A 1095 -3.80 -30.15 -16.69
CA VAL A 1095 -3.23 -28.88 -17.16
C VAL A 1095 -3.00 -28.92 -18.68
N LYS A 1096 -2.33 -29.97 -19.18
CA LYS A 1096 -2.06 -30.13 -20.62
C LYS A 1096 -3.35 -30.28 -21.44
N ASN A 1097 -4.33 -31.02 -20.92
CA ASN A 1097 -5.60 -31.26 -21.60
C ASN A 1097 -6.48 -30.01 -21.68
N LEU A 1098 -6.49 -29.19 -20.62
CA LEU A 1098 -7.30 -27.97 -20.54
C LEU A 1098 -6.63 -26.78 -21.24
N TRP A 1099 -5.37 -26.49 -20.89
CA TRP A 1099 -4.66 -25.29 -21.34
C TRP A 1099 -3.82 -25.52 -22.61
N GLY A 1100 -3.70 -26.76 -23.09
CA GLY A 1100 -2.86 -27.09 -24.26
C GLY A 1100 -1.36 -26.92 -24.02
N THR A 1101 -0.94 -26.68 -22.78
CA THR A 1101 0.45 -26.49 -22.37
C THR A 1101 0.70 -27.23 -21.05
N ALA A 1102 1.89 -27.77 -20.86
CA ALA A 1102 2.35 -28.32 -19.57
C ALA A 1102 3.16 -27.30 -18.76
N SER A 1103 3.36 -26.09 -19.29
CA SER A 1103 4.31 -25.09 -18.76
C SER A 1103 3.67 -24.15 -17.74
N VAL A 1104 3.02 -24.69 -16.70
CA VAL A 1104 2.50 -23.91 -15.57
C VAL A 1104 3.56 -23.78 -14.48
N ASN A 1105 3.48 -22.71 -13.67
CA ASN A 1105 4.42 -22.49 -12.56
C ASN A 1105 3.78 -22.74 -11.19
N ALA A 1106 4.57 -22.52 -10.14
CA ALA A 1106 4.13 -22.74 -8.76
C ALA A 1106 2.93 -21.89 -8.34
N ILE A 1107 2.72 -20.70 -8.92
CA ILE A 1107 1.57 -19.84 -8.61
C ILE A 1107 0.27 -20.53 -9.04
N THR A 1108 0.26 -21.14 -10.23
CA THR A 1108 -0.88 -21.94 -10.71
C THR A 1108 -1.15 -23.12 -9.77
N ALA A 1109 -0.12 -23.90 -9.41
CA ALA A 1109 -0.26 -25.07 -8.55
C ALA A 1109 -0.75 -24.72 -7.12
N LEU A 1110 -0.20 -23.65 -6.52
CA LEU A 1110 -0.57 -23.22 -5.17
C LEU A 1110 -1.96 -22.59 -5.10
N SER A 1111 -2.39 -21.94 -6.18
CA SER A 1111 -3.74 -21.37 -6.28
C SER A 1111 -4.79 -22.47 -6.51
N TYR A 1112 -4.45 -23.49 -7.30
CA TYR A 1112 -5.25 -24.71 -7.41
C TYR A 1112 -5.43 -25.36 -6.03
N ASP A 1113 -4.33 -25.52 -5.28
CA ASP A 1113 -4.37 -26.11 -3.93
C ASP A 1113 -5.15 -25.25 -2.93
N ALA A 1114 -5.04 -23.93 -2.99
CA ALA A 1114 -5.82 -23.03 -2.13
C ALA A 1114 -7.33 -23.19 -2.39
N THR A 1115 -7.70 -23.30 -3.66
CA THR A 1115 -9.09 -23.49 -4.08
C THR A 1115 -9.56 -24.90 -3.71
N LEU A 1116 -8.69 -25.91 -3.82
CA LEU A 1116 -8.99 -27.29 -3.45
C LEU A 1116 -9.22 -27.43 -1.95
N ALA A 1117 -8.39 -26.81 -1.12
CA ALA A 1117 -8.59 -26.79 0.33
C ALA A 1117 -9.94 -26.16 0.70
N LEU A 1118 -10.27 -24.99 0.14
CA LEU A 1118 -11.56 -24.32 0.38
C LEU A 1118 -12.74 -25.22 -0.02
N THR A 1119 -12.70 -25.80 -1.22
CA THR A 1119 -13.80 -26.63 -1.72
C THR A 1119 -13.96 -27.92 -0.93
N LYS A 1120 -12.86 -28.53 -0.45
CA LYS A 1120 -12.92 -29.66 0.48
C LYS A 1120 -13.50 -29.31 1.84
N ALA A 1121 -13.28 -28.11 2.34
CA ALA A 1121 -13.97 -27.64 3.54
C ALA A 1121 -15.48 -27.44 3.29
N LEU A 1122 -15.87 -26.93 2.12
CA LEU A 1122 -17.28 -26.81 1.71
C LEU A 1122 -17.98 -28.17 1.62
N GLU A 1123 -17.30 -29.21 1.12
CA GLU A 1123 -17.86 -30.57 1.02
C GLU A 1123 -18.24 -31.18 2.39
N LYS A 1124 -17.60 -30.73 3.48
CA LYS A 1124 -17.84 -31.30 4.83
C LYS A 1124 -19.13 -30.81 5.47
N GLU A 1125 -19.74 -29.75 4.95
CA GLU A 1125 -20.92 -29.12 5.53
C GLU A 1125 -22.10 -29.17 4.55
N ASN A 1126 -23.29 -29.49 5.06
CA ASN A 1126 -24.51 -29.46 4.24
C ASN A 1126 -24.93 -28.02 3.89
N ASN A 1127 -24.70 -27.08 4.82
CA ASN A 1127 -24.94 -25.64 4.64
C ASN A 1127 -23.71 -24.87 5.14
N PRO A 1128 -22.64 -24.79 4.33
CA PRO A 1128 -21.41 -24.14 4.73
C PRO A 1128 -21.63 -22.67 5.10
N THR A 1129 -20.98 -22.24 6.17
CA THR A 1129 -20.89 -20.83 6.57
C THR A 1129 -19.43 -20.42 6.62
N ARG A 1130 -19.16 -19.13 6.52
CA ARG A 1130 -17.83 -18.53 6.69
C ARG A 1130 -17.10 -19.05 7.96
N ILE A 1131 -17.83 -19.21 9.06
CA ILE A 1131 -17.30 -19.69 10.35
C ILE A 1131 -16.97 -21.18 10.30
N ASN A 1132 -17.88 -22.02 9.81
CA ASN A 1132 -17.64 -23.47 9.80
C ASN A 1132 -16.50 -23.83 8.83
N ILE A 1133 -16.35 -23.10 7.71
CA ILE A 1133 -15.26 -23.34 6.75
C ILE A 1133 -13.90 -23.20 7.41
N ILE A 1134 -13.66 -22.13 8.18
CA ILE A 1134 -12.38 -21.95 8.87
C ILE A 1134 -12.17 -23.01 9.97
N GLU A 1135 -13.23 -23.40 10.69
CA GLU A 1135 -13.17 -24.45 11.69
C GLU A 1135 -12.76 -25.80 11.07
N GLN A 1136 -13.29 -26.11 9.88
CA GLN A 1136 -12.89 -27.31 9.14
C GLN A 1136 -11.45 -27.22 8.65
N LEU A 1137 -11.02 -26.10 8.06
CA LEU A 1137 -9.65 -25.92 7.55
C LEU A 1137 -8.59 -25.99 8.64
N LYS A 1138 -8.91 -25.56 9.86
CA LYS A 1138 -8.02 -25.60 11.03
C LYS A 1138 -8.24 -26.82 11.92
N ALA A 1139 -9.11 -27.76 11.54
CA ALA A 1139 -9.28 -28.99 12.31
C ALA A 1139 -7.94 -29.78 12.35
N PRO A 1140 -7.53 -30.34 13.50
CA PRO A 1140 -6.25 -31.06 13.60
C PRO A 1140 -6.09 -32.23 12.63
N ASN A 1141 -7.21 -32.80 12.17
CA ASN A 1141 -7.30 -33.90 11.21
C ASN A 1141 -7.68 -33.44 9.78
N PHE A 1142 -7.71 -32.13 9.51
CA PHE A 1142 -7.92 -31.64 8.15
C PHE A 1142 -6.71 -32.00 7.28
N SER A 1143 -6.97 -32.76 6.23
CA SER A 1143 -5.97 -33.19 5.27
C SER A 1143 -6.63 -33.39 3.92
N VAL A 1144 -6.01 -32.88 2.87
CA VAL A 1144 -6.49 -33.00 1.50
C VAL A 1144 -5.40 -33.63 0.64
N ASP A 1145 -5.67 -34.84 0.18
CA ASP A 1145 -4.83 -35.54 -0.81
C ASP A 1145 -5.19 -35.14 -2.23
N GLY A 1146 -4.23 -35.32 -3.15
CA GLY A 1146 -4.42 -35.03 -4.57
C GLY A 1146 -4.29 -33.54 -4.93
N GLY A 1147 -3.70 -32.72 -4.05
CA GLY A 1147 -3.25 -31.38 -4.42
C GLY A 1147 -2.15 -31.43 -5.49
N ALA A 1148 -2.03 -30.36 -6.28
CA ALA A 1148 -0.99 -30.17 -7.27
C ALA A 1148 0.41 -30.24 -6.64
N THR A 1149 0.54 -29.76 -5.41
CA THR A 1149 1.81 -29.76 -4.67
C THR A 1149 1.88 -30.85 -3.59
N GLY A 1150 1.04 -31.88 -3.69
CA GLY A 1150 0.98 -33.00 -2.74
C GLY A 1150 -0.14 -32.85 -1.71
N THR A 1151 0.01 -33.45 -0.54
CA THR A 1151 -0.96 -33.34 0.55
C THR A 1151 -0.99 -31.90 1.10
N ILE A 1152 -2.21 -31.40 1.35
CA ILE A 1152 -2.45 -30.05 1.86
C ILE A 1152 -2.98 -30.17 3.29
N GLU A 1153 -2.22 -29.62 4.23
CA GLU A 1153 -2.55 -29.55 5.65
C GLU A 1153 -2.11 -28.21 6.19
N PHE A 1154 -2.80 -27.71 7.21
CA PHE A 1154 -2.47 -26.45 7.85
C PHE A 1154 -2.15 -26.64 9.32
N ASN A 1155 -1.26 -25.80 9.84
CA ASN A 1155 -1.04 -25.64 11.27
C ASN A 1155 -2.26 -24.88 11.85
N PRO A 1156 -2.96 -25.47 12.84
CA PRO A 1156 -4.17 -24.87 13.40
C PRO A 1156 -3.91 -23.52 14.07
N ASP A 1157 -2.72 -23.33 14.63
CA ASP A 1157 -2.39 -22.16 15.45
C ASP A 1157 -2.10 -20.93 14.58
N ASN A 1158 -1.37 -21.11 13.48
CA ASN A 1158 -0.91 -19.99 12.63
C ASN A 1158 -1.40 -19.99 11.18
N GLY A 1159 -2.06 -21.06 10.71
CA GLY A 1159 -2.56 -21.16 9.34
C GLY A 1159 -1.49 -21.47 8.28
N ASP A 1160 -0.25 -21.72 8.69
CA ASP A 1160 0.82 -22.11 7.77
C ASP A 1160 0.59 -23.51 7.22
N ARG A 1161 0.96 -23.72 5.96
CA ARG A 1161 1.01 -25.06 5.40
C ARG A 1161 1.97 -25.94 6.21
N LYS A 1162 1.56 -27.17 6.54
CA LYS A 1162 2.46 -28.17 7.11
C LYS A 1162 3.33 -28.77 6.01
N ASN A 1163 4.63 -28.88 6.27
CA ASN A 1163 5.62 -29.54 5.41
C ASN A 1163 5.62 -29.07 3.93
N PRO A 1164 5.61 -27.77 3.62
CA PRO A 1164 5.71 -27.31 2.23
C PRO A 1164 7.08 -27.69 1.64
N SER A 1165 7.12 -27.98 0.33
CA SER A 1165 8.37 -28.23 -0.37
C SER A 1165 9.17 -26.94 -0.55
N VAL A 1166 10.50 -27.05 -0.50
CA VAL A 1166 11.43 -25.97 -0.83
C VAL A 1166 12.50 -26.57 -1.75
N GLU A 1167 12.36 -26.34 -3.04
CA GLU A 1167 13.29 -26.81 -4.06
C GLU A 1167 14.08 -25.63 -4.64
N PHE A 1168 15.32 -25.88 -5.10
CA PHE A 1168 16.10 -24.86 -5.80
C PHE A 1168 16.04 -25.06 -7.31
N VAL A 1169 15.95 -23.96 -8.04
CA VAL A 1169 16.01 -23.93 -9.51
C VAL A 1169 17.14 -23.03 -9.98
N HIS A 1170 17.73 -23.38 -11.12
CA HIS A 1170 18.76 -22.61 -11.82
C HIS A 1170 18.34 -22.35 -13.28
N ILE A 1171 19.14 -21.56 -14.01
CA ILE A 1171 18.89 -21.26 -15.42
C ILE A 1171 19.80 -22.15 -16.30
N VAL A 1172 19.21 -22.79 -17.30
CA VAL A 1172 19.91 -23.59 -18.31
C VAL A 1172 19.57 -23.12 -19.72
N GLU A 1173 20.46 -23.42 -20.68
CA GLU A 1173 20.17 -23.24 -22.10
C GLU A 1173 19.05 -24.18 -22.53
N CYS A 1174 17.98 -23.60 -23.09
CA CYS A 1174 16.92 -24.35 -23.74
C CYS A 1174 16.16 -23.42 -24.68
N ARG A 1175 16.52 -23.45 -25.95
CA ARG A 1175 15.86 -22.62 -26.95
C ARG A 1175 14.41 -23.05 -27.17
N LYS A 1176 13.51 -22.10 -26.98
CA LYS A 1176 12.09 -22.12 -27.34
C LYS A 1176 11.81 -20.96 -28.30
N GLU A 1177 10.59 -20.86 -28.84
CA GLU A 1177 10.24 -19.80 -29.80
C GLU A 1177 10.46 -18.37 -29.25
N ASN A 1178 10.27 -18.18 -27.94
CA ASN A 1178 10.28 -16.86 -27.29
C ASN A 1178 11.43 -16.63 -26.28
N PHE A 1179 12.19 -17.68 -25.94
CA PHE A 1179 13.27 -17.61 -24.94
C PHE A 1179 14.40 -18.58 -25.29
N ASP A 1180 15.66 -18.19 -25.08
CA ASP A 1180 16.82 -19.06 -25.26
C ASP A 1180 17.16 -19.91 -24.01
N PHE A 1181 16.47 -19.67 -22.89
CA PHE A 1181 16.78 -20.23 -21.58
C PHE A 1181 15.53 -20.73 -20.85
N ALA A 1182 15.72 -21.64 -19.89
CA ALA A 1182 14.66 -22.16 -19.04
C ALA A 1182 15.12 -22.31 -17.58
N PHE A 1183 14.18 -22.18 -16.65
CA PHE A 1183 14.42 -22.56 -15.25
C PHE A 1183 14.22 -24.06 -15.06
N VAL A 1184 15.16 -24.70 -14.38
CA VAL A 1184 15.17 -26.15 -14.14
C VAL A 1184 15.57 -26.44 -12.68
N PRO A 1185 14.97 -27.44 -12.01
CA PRO A 1185 15.42 -27.89 -10.69
C PRO A 1185 16.89 -28.31 -10.67
N ILE A 1186 17.64 -27.92 -9.63
CA ILE A 1186 19.11 -28.14 -9.56
C ILE A 1186 19.54 -29.61 -9.57
N LYS A 1187 18.61 -30.55 -9.40
CA LYS A 1187 18.87 -31.99 -9.54
C LYS A 1187 19.15 -32.41 -10.99
N TYR A 1188 18.77 -31.57 -11.96
CA TYR A 1188 19.10 -31.75 -13.36
C TYR A 1188 20.18 -30.73 -13.75
N SER A 1189 21.25 -31.15 -14.39
CA SER A 1189 22.35 -30.25 -14.78
C SER A 1189 22.08 -29.52 -16.10
N THR A 1190 21.27 -30.11 -16.98
CA THR A 1190 20.93 -29.55 -18.30
C THR A 1190 19.43 -29.67 -18.58
N ALA A 1191 18.94 -28.89 -19.56
CA ALA A 1191 17.57 -29.01 -20.04
C ALA A 1191 17.26 -30.42 -20.58
N LYS A 1192 18.24 -31.09 -21.17
CA LYS A 1192 18.13 -32.46 -21.67
C LYS A 1192 17.94 -33.46 -20.53
N ASP A 1193 18.70 -33.33 -19.44
CA ASP A 1193 18.57 -34.19 -18.26
C ASP A 1193 17.20 -34.03 -17.58
N ALA A 1194 16.63 -32.82 -17.68
CA ALA A 1194 15.28 -32.50 -17.22
C ALA A 1194 14.17 -32.97 -18.19
N GLY A 1195 14.52 -33.58 -19.33
CA GLY A 1195 13.54 -34.03 -20.33
C GLY A 1195 12.86 -32.89 -21.10
N LEU A 1196 13.42 -31.68 -21.07
CA LEU A 1196 12.89 -30.56 -21.85
C LEU A 1196 13.23 -30.71 -23.33
N THR A 1197 12.25 -30.44 -24.19
CA THR A 1197 12.45 -30.36 -25.65
C THR A 1197 12.88 -28.95 -26.02
N CYS A 1198 14.11 -28.80 -26.53
CA CYS A 1198 14.70 -27.53 -26.95
C CYS A 1198 14.97 -27.54 -28.46
N LEU A 1199 14.90 -26.39 -29.13
CA LEU A 1199 15.12 -26.24 -30.57
C LEU A 1199 16.61 -26.35 -30.94
N ASN A 1200 16.93 -27.08 -32.01
CA ASN A 1200 18.31 -27.43 -32.44
C ASN A 1200 19.04 -26.37 -33.32
N SER A 1201 18.54 -25.14 -33.48
CA SER A 1201 19.10 -24.19 -34.46
C SER A 1201 20.31 -23.36 -33.97
N THR A 1202 21.16 -22.87 -34.87
CA THR A 1202 22.26 -21.92 -34.58
C THR A 1202 21.70 -20.58 -34.07
N LYS A 1203 22.42 -19.88 -33.17
CA LYS A 1203 22.06 -18.54 -32.63
C LYS A 1203 21.37 -17.66 -33.67
N LYS A 1204 20.17 -17.17 -33.35
CA LYS A 1204 19.60 -16.03 -34.08
C LYS A 1204 20.62 -14.90 -33.94
N PRO A 1205 21.14 -14.33 -35.04
CA PRO A 1205 22.06 -13.20 -34.91
C PRO A 1205 21.32 -12.09 -34.14
N PRO A 1206 22.03 -11.34 -33.26
CA PRO A 1206 21.41 -10.22 -32.56
C PRO A 1206 20.78 -9.31 -33.61
N SER A 1207 19.47 -9.08 -33.52
CA SER A 1207 18.83 -8.04 -34.32
C SER A 1207 19.48 -6.70 -33.94
N PRO A 1208 19.85 -5.87 -34.92
CA PRO A 1208 20.54 -4.61 -34.69
C PRO A 1208 19.72 -3.61 -33.86
#